data_AF-A0A4Y8TW61-F1
#
_entry.id   AF-A0A4Y8TW61-F1
#
_cell.length_a   1.000
_cell.length_b   1.000
_cell.length_c   1.000
_cell.angle_alpha   90.00
_cell.angle_beta   90.00
_cell.angle_gamma   90.00
#
_symmetry.space_group_name_H-M   'P 1'
#
loop_
_entity.id
_entity.type
_entity.pdbx_description
1 polymer ?
#
loop_
_entity_poly.entity_id
_entity_poly.type
_entity_poly.pdbx_seq_one_letter_code
_entity_poly.pdbx_strand_id
1 'polypeptide(L)'
;MESPCCLKECCAPKAKEKTGKKLVIVESPAKVKSIAKYLGEGFDVDASVGHIRDLPQPSELPTELKKTSVGKFAVDLDNDFEPYYMVYPDKKKRVSELKAKLKEADELYLATDADREGEAIAWHLLQVLKPKVPVRRLAFTEITKEGIARALENMRELDTDLVDAQETRRVLDRLYGYEISPVLWRKVARGLSAGRVQSVATRLVVERERERMAFIPAGYWDVKGNFATGEGEGFAAKLSAVDGARVASGRDFDDRGQLKTTRSKLAHLDQDSAQSLVANLSDTDFAVTSVEDKPYTRRPAAPFTTSTLQQEASRKLRWSSKITMQIAQRLYENGYITYMRTDSVFLSGEAVNAARKQATELYGADSVPAKPRVYKAKNDAAQEAHEAIRPAGDMFRRPKDVRSSLSKDEYALYELIWKRTVASQMADAKGFTATIKLQGTASDNRVAEFSASGTVITFRGFLSAYEEGKDEQALEAAAENAEARLPQLRVGQHLAGDELIALGHETTPPARYTEASIVAELEKREIGRPSTYAPTISTIMDRGYVTKRGGALVPSWIAFSVIRLLEEHFAKYVDYDFTARLEDDLDEIAKGQRARTDWLNLFYFGKGAEAQGEGLKHVVDNLGDIDARAINSIKITDDITLRVGKFGPYLERAIPEGAEEGTDPQRANVPEDLAPDELTAEKAEDLFANSQVSEMDLGTDPETGRKIVAKDGRYGAYVTEIIPEPTAEELAAQPVEYYKNGKPKPPKKPTKVKPRTASLFKSMTVESVTLEEALKLMSLPRVLGADAEGEEITVQNGRFGPYLKKGSDSRSIESEEQIFTITLDEALAIYAQPKQRGRRAAVPPLAEFGVDPTSEKNIVVKDGRFGPYITDGITNITVPRTTSLEELTREQAIELLADKRARGPVKRTAKKAPAKKPAAKKAPAKKTTAKKTTAKKTD
;
A
#
# COMPACT_ATOMS: atom_id res chain seq x y z
N MET A 1 -3.44 66.21 -61.77
CA MET A 1 -3.21 65.22 -62.84
C MET A 1 -2.35 64.12 -62.24
N GLU A 2 -2.94 62.94 -62.17
CA GLU A 2 -2.49 61.78 -61.42
C GLU A 2 -1.35 61.04 -62.15
N SER A 3 -0.42 60.49 -61.35
CA SER A 3 0.62 59.54 -61.74
C SER A 3 0.13 58.09 -61.57
N PRO A 4 0.75 57.11 -62.25
CA PRO A 4 0.10 55.85 -62.60
C PRO A 4 0.16 54.79 -61.50
N CYS A 5 -0.85 53.93 -61.57
CA CYS A 5 -1.12 52.76 -60.75
C CYS A 5 -0.01 51.70 -60.86
N CYS A 6 0.60 51.30 -59.73
CA CYS A 6 1.43 50.11 -59.62
C CYS A 6 0.58 48.97 -59.05
N LEU A 7 0.37 47.93 -59.87
CA LEU A 7 -0.15 46.62 -59.46
C LEU A 7 0.78 46.01 -58.40
N LYS A 8 0.30 45.90 -57.16
CA LYS A 8 0.86 44.97 -56.17
C LYS A 8 0.04 43.69 -56.22
N GLU A 9 0.64 42.67 -56.82
CA GLU A 9 0.19 41.28 -56.76
C GLU A 9 -0.07 40.88 -55.30
N CYS A 10 -1.26 40.31 -55.08
CA CYS A 10 -1.61 39.59 -53.86
C CYS A 10 -0.74 38.32 -53.79
N CYS A 11 0.36 38.40 -53.05
CA CYS A 11 1.15 37.22 -52.69
C CYS A 11 0.34 36.42 -51.66
N ALA A 12 -0.39 35.41 -52.12
CA ALA A 12 -0.97 34.39 -51.25
C ALA A 12 0.15 33.76 -50.41
N PRO A 13 -0.08 33.45 -49.11
CA PRO A 13 0.95 32.79 -48.31
C PRO A 13 1.30 31.45 -48.97
N LYS A 14 2.56 31.31 -49.40
CA LYS A 14 3.10 30.04 -49.91
C LYS A 14 2.75 28.93 -48.92
N ALA A 15 2.07 27.88 -49.39
CA ALA A 15 1.88 26.67 -48.62
C ALA A 15 3.25 26.18 -48.15
N LYS A 16 3.41 25.93 -46.84
CA LYS A 16 4.61 25.29 -46.30
C LYS A 16 4.84 23.99 -47.07
N GLU A 17 6.04 23.82 -47.63
CA GLU A 17 6.46 22.51 -48.16
C GLU A 17 6.32 21.46 -47.07
N LYS A 18 5.64 20.34 -47.38
CA LYS A 18 5.52 19.21 -46.47
C LYS A 18 6.90 18.61 -46.26
N THR A 19 7.44 18.72 -45.06
CA THR A 19 8.76 18.21 -44.69
C THR A 19 8.80 16.68 -44.54
N GLY A 20 7.64 16.03 -44.52
CA GLY A 20 7.46 14.62 -44.19
C GLY A 20 7.62 14.31 -42.70
N LYS A 21 7.76 15.33 -41.84
CA LYS A 21 8.10 15.18 -40.42
C LYS A 21 6.86 14.87 -39.59
N LYS A 22 6.88 13.77 -38.85
CA LYS A 22 5.76 13.30 -38.01
C LYS A 22 6.08 13.50 -36.54
N LEU A 23 5.18 14.10 -35.77
CA LEU A 23 5.32 14.22 -34.31
C LEU A 23 4.68 13.01 -33.64
N VAL A 24 5.42 12.30 -32.80
CA VAL A 24 4.90 11.17 -32.02
C VAL A 24 4.90 11.56 -30.55
N ILE A 25 3.76 11.47 -29.87
CA ILE A 25 3.64 11.78 -28.45
C ILE A 25 3.37 10.51 -27.64
N VAL A 26 4.26 10.20 -26.70
CA VAL A 26 4.17 9.06 -25.75
C VAL A 26 3.93 9.59 -24.34
N GLU A 27 3.56 8.74 -23.37
CA GLU A 27 3.30 9.22 -22.01
C GLU A 27 4.57 9.45 -21.18
N SER A 28 5.63 8.66 -21.35
CA SER A 28 6.84 8.74 -20.51
C SER A 28 8.12 9.09 -21.29
N PRO A 29 9.06 9.85 -20.68
CA PRO A 29 10.34 10.15 -21.30
C PRO A 29 11.19 8.93 -21.63
N ALA A 30 11.06 7.83 -20.87
CA ALA A 30 11.81 6.61 -21.10
C ALA A 30 11.45 5.97 -22.45
N LYS A 31 10.16 5.99 -22.81
CA LYS A 31 9.68 5.48 -24.10
C LYS A 31 10.20 6.24 -25.30
N VAL A 32 10.50 7.54 -25.16
CA VAL A 32 10.97 8.39 -26.27
C VAL A 32 12.20 7.77 -26.92
N LYS A 33 13.20 7.39 -26.11
CA LYS A 33 14.45 6.80 -26.62
C LYS A 33 14.20 5.44 -27.26
N SER A 34 13.37 4.60 -26.64
CA SER A 34 13.07 3.24 -27.12
C SER A 34 12.33 3.24 -28.46
N ILE A 35 11.33 4.10 -28.61
CA ILE A 35 10.48 4.17 -29.82
C ILE A 35 11.21 4.91 -30.95
N ALA A 36 11.92 6.01 -30.65
CA ALA A 36 12.68 6.76 -31.66
C ALA A 36 13.71 5.89 -32.38
N LYS A 37 14.31 4.92 -31.67
CA LYS A 37 15.24 3.94 -32.26
C LYS A 37 14.62 3.12 -33.40
N TYR A 38 13.32 2.83 -33.34
CA TYR A 38 12.65 1.95 -34.30
C TYR A 38 11.95 2.69 -35.43
N LEU A 39 11.52 3.94 -35.22
CA LEU A 39 10.80 4.74 -36.22
C LEU A 39 11.73 5.37 -37.27
N GLY A 40 13.00 5.62 -36.95
CA GLY A 40 13.99 6.13 -37.90
C GLY A 40 13.87 7.63 -38.22
N GLU A 41 14.52 8.05 -39.31
CA GLU A 41 14.53 9.45 -39.76
C GLU A 41 13.15 9.87 -40.27
N GLY A 42 12.69 11.07 -39.87
CA GLY A 42 11.36 11.61 -40.22
C GLY A 42 10.35 11.64 -39.06
N PHE A 43 10.65 11.02 -37.92
CA PHE A 43 9.82 11.07 -36.71
C PHE A 43 10.48 11.90 -35.60
N ASP A 44 9.76 12.87 -35.05
CA ASP A 44 10.11 13.58 -33.81
C ASP A 44 9.29 12.97 -32.67
N VAL A 45 9.93 12.15 -31.83
CA VAL A 45 9.27 11.49 -30.70
C VAL A 45 9.45 12.34 -29.45
N ASP A 46 8.35 12.59 -28.73
CA ASP A 46 8.36 13.38 -27.51
C ASP A 46 7.35 12.88 -26.46
N ALA A 47 7.49 13.28 -25.18
CA ALA A 47 6.65 12.77 -24.09
C ALA A 47 5.68 13.77 -23.46
N SER A 48 4.44 13.40 -23.15
CA SER A 48 3.52 14.25 -22.36
C SER A 48 3.92 14.35 -20.88
N VAL A 49 4.68 13.35 -20.38
CA VAL A 49 5.01 13.15 -18.97
C VAL A 49 3.76 12.86 -18.14
N GLY A 50 3.01 11.84 -18.56
CA GLY A 50 1.73 11.42 -17.97
C GLY A 50 0.55 12.29 -18.39
N HIS A 51 -0.49 12.32 -17.54
CA HIS A 51 -1.65 13.20 -17.69
C HIS A 51 -1.23 14.67 -17.70
N ILE A 52 -1.81 15.45 -18.63
CA ILE A 52 -1.55 16.90 -18.75
C ILE A 52 -2.64 17.77 -18.11
N ARG A 53 -3.81 17.18 -17.84
CA ARG A 53 -4.97 17.83 -17.23
C ARG A 53 -5.72 16.83 -16.37
N ASP A 54 -6.47 17.34 -15.40
CA ASP A 54 -7.36 16.56 -14.53
C ASP A 54 -8.43 17.50 -13.95
N LEU A 55 -9.39 16.93 -13.23
CA LEU A 55 -10.40 17.65 -12.47
C LEU A 55 -9.75 18.43 -11.32
N PRO A 56 -9.86 19.79 -11.29
CA PRO A 56 -9.29 20.61 -10.23
C PRO A 56 -9.90 20.33 -8.86
N GLN A 57 -9.21 20.77 -7.81
CA GLN A 57 -9.78 20.89 -6.48
C GLN A 57 -10.69 22.13 -6.40
N PRO A 58 -11.70 22.17 -5.51
CA PRO A 58 -12.57 23.33 -5.33
C PRO A 58 -11.83 24.66 -5.08
N SER A 59 -10.66 24.60 -4.43
CA SER A 59 -9.81 25.78 -4.18
C SER A 59 -9.18 26.38 -5.44
N GLU A 60 -9.05 25.59 -6.51
CA GLU A 60 -8.41 25.99 -7.77
C GLU A 60 -9.40 26.53 -8.80
N LEU A 61 -10.71 26.41 -8.53
CA LEU A 61 -11.77 26.85 -9.44
C LEU A 61 -11.99 28.37 -9.41
N PRO A 62 -12.31 29.00 -10.56
CA PRO A 62 -12.77 30.38 -10.64
C PRO A 62 -13.99 30.64 -9.74
N THR A 63 -14.08 31.86 -9.19
CA THR A 63 -15.12 32.24 -8.21
C THR A 63 -16.53 32.12 -8.79
N GLU A 64 -16.68 32.32 -10.09
CA GLU A 64 -17.94 32.26 -10.84
C GLU A 64 -18.52 30.83 -10.82
N LEU A 65 -17.66 29.82 -10.92
CA LEU A 65 -18.07 28.40 -10.97
C LEU A 65 -18.39 27.83 -9.58
N LYS A 66 -17.96 28.48 -8.50
CA LYS A 66 -18.12 27.98 -7.11
C LYS A 66 -19.57 27.84 -6.65
N LYS A 67 -20.51 28.53 -7.31
CA LYS A 67 -21.94 28.49 -6.97
C LYS A 67 -22.73 27.37 -7.66
N THR A 68 -22.08 26.63 -8.57
CA THR A 68 -22.69 25.52 -9.34
C THR A 68 -22.19 24.17 -8.83
N SER A 69 -22.73 23.08 -9.37
CA SER A 69 -22.23 21.71 -9.14
C SER A 69 -20.73 21.57 -9.46
N VAL A 70 -20.24 22.29 -10.48
CA VAL A 70 -18.81 22.39 -10.82
C VAL A 70 -18.00 22.90 -9.64
N GLY A 71 -18.51 23.83 -8.85
CA GLY A 71 -17.84 24.35 -7.66
C GLY A 71 -17.51 23.29 -6.60
N LYS A 72 -18.38 22.28 -6.44
CA LYS A 72 -18.21 21.18 -5.48
C LYS A 72 -17.42 20.03 -6.11
N PHE A 73 -17.75 19.61 -7.32
CA PHE A 73 -17.23 18.37 -7.91
C PHE A 73 -16.23 18.57 -9.04
N ALA A 74 -16.10 19.78 -9.59
CA ALA A 74 -15.53 20.03 -10.91
C ALA A 74 -16.23 19.24 -12.03
N VAL A 75 -17.50 18.88 -11.82
CA VAL A 75 -18.36 18.17 -12.77
C VAL A 75 -19.69 18.91 -12.80
N ASP A 76 -20.16 19.23 -14.01
CA ASP A 76 -21.45 19.87 -14.21
C ASP A 76 -22.57 18.82 -14.23
N LEU A 77 -23.28 18.72 -13.12
CA LEU A 77 -24.38 17.75 -12.96
C LEU A 77 -25.63 18.10 -13.77
N ASP A 78 -25.77 19.35 -14.22
CA ASP A 78 -26.95 19.82 -14.97
C ASP A 78 -26.75 19.70 -16.49
N ASN A 79 -25.50 19.49 -16.94
CA ASN A 79 -25.12 19.33 -18.34
C ASN A 79 -24.42 17.98 -18.57
N ASP A 80 -25.16 16.88 -18.43
CA ASP A 80 -24.70 15.51 -18.74
C ASP A 80 -23.39 15.09 -18.07
N PHE A 81 -23.17 15.54 -16.83
CA PHE A 81 -21.96 15.27 -16.05
C PHE A 81 -20.67 15.76 -16.74
N GLU A 82 -20.74 16.88 -17.48
CA GLU A 82 -19.58 17.43 -18.19
C GLU A 82 -18.44 17.77 -17.20
N PRO A 83 -17.26 17.15 -17.32
CA PRO A 83 -16.14 17.44 -16.43
C PRO A 83 -15.42 18.74 -16.81
N TYR A 84 -15.14 19.55 -15.80
CA TYR A 84 -14.28 20.72 -15.95
C TYR A 84 -12.81 20.31 -15.80
N TYR A 85 -12.11 20.12 -16.92
CA TYR A 85 -10.68 19.79 -16.90
C TYR A 85 -9.78 21.03 -16.86
N MET A 86 -8.78 21.00 -15.99
CA MET A 86 -7.74 22.02 -15.91
C MET A 86 -6.37 21.44 -16.23
N VAL A 87 -5.61 22.12 -17.10
CA VAL A 87 -4.20 21.77 -17.34
C VAL A 87 -3.40 22.03 -16.07
N TYR A 88 -2.64 21.03 -15.60
CA TYR A 88 -1.85 21.16 -14.40
C TYR A 88 -0.86 22.35 -14.52
N PRO A 89 -0.70 23.16 -13.46
CA PRO A 89 0.18 24.33 -13.50
C PRO A 89 1.61 24.03 -13.96
N ASP A 90 2.17 22.89 -13.53
CA ASP A 90 3.50 22.41 -13.88
C ASP A 90 3.60 21.84 -15.31
N LYS A 91 2.48 21.48 -15.94
CA LYS A 91 2.43 20.96 -17.31
C LYS A 91 2.23 22.02 -18.39
N LYS A 92 1.89 23.27 -18.03
CA LYS A 92 1.67 24.37 -18.99
C LYS A 92 2.86 24.63 -19.92
N LYS A 93 4.08 24.60 -19.38
CA LYS A 93 5.30 24.73 -20.18
C LYS A 93 5.40 23.59 -21.19
N ARG A 94 5.14 22.36 -20.74
CA ARG A 94 5.25 21.17 -21.58
C ARG A 94 4.24 21.19 -22.73
N VAL A 95 2.99 21.53 -22.45
CA VAL A 95 1.95 21.74 -23.47
C VAL A 95 2.39 22.78 -24.50
N SER A 96 3.03 23.88 -24.06
CA SER A 96 3.51 24.92 -24.98
C SER A 96 4.62 24.41 -25.90
N GLU A 97 5.55 23.59 -25.39
CA GLU A 97 6.60 22.95 -26.18
C GLU A 97 6.01 21.98 -27.22
N LEU A 98 5.05 21.14 -26.82
CA LEU A 98 4.37 20.21 -27.75
C LEU A 98 3.59 20.97 -28.84
N LYS A 99 2.92 22.08 -28.50
CA LYS A 99 2.27 22.95 -29.49
C LYS A 99 3.26 23.58 -30.47
N ALA A 100 4.47 23.91 -30.02
CA ALA A 100 5.51 24.45 -30.90
C ALA A 100 5.96 23.39 -31.91
N LYS A 101 6.27 22.17 -31.45
CA LYS A 101 6.65 21.04 -32.32
C LYS A 101 5.53 20.68 -33.30
N LEU A 102 4.28 20.67 -32.86
CA LEU A 102 3.12 20.34 -33.69
C LEU A 102 2.93 21.32 -34.87
N LYS A 103 3.38 22.58 -34.75
CA LYS A 103 3.35 23.57 -35.86
C LYS A 103 4.36 23.27 -36.97
N GLU A 104 5.35 22.42 -36.68
CA GLU A 104 6.40 22.00 -37.62
C GLU A 104 6.15 20.60 -38.18
N ALA A 105 5.20 19.84 -37.63
CA ALA A 105 4.88 18.49 -38.07
C ALA A 105 3.79 18.49 -39.14
N ASP A 106 3.86 17.50 -40.03
CA ASP A 106 2.87 17.23 -41.08
C ASP A 106 1.76 16.28 -40.60
N GLU A 107 2.04 15.43 -39.60
CA GLU A 107 1.09 14.51 -38.94
C GLU A 107 1.41 14.37 -37.45
N LEU A 108 0.41 14.00 -36.63
CA LEU A 108 0.54 13.73 -35.19
C LEU A 108 0.14 12.28 -34.87
N TYR A 109 1.06 11.50 -34.29
CA TYR A 109 0.78 10.15 -33.80
C TYR A 109 0.70 10.16 -32.27
N LEU A 110 -0.42 9.66 -31.74
CA LEU A 110 -0.64 9.50 -30.31
C LEU A 110 -0.29 8.06 -29.91
N ALA A 111 0.83 7.91 -29.22
CA ALA A 111 1.50 6.64 -28.94
C ALA A 111 1.49 6.31 -27.43
N THR A 112 0.38 6.60 -26.77
CA THR A 112 0.14 6.27 -25.36
C THR A 112 -0.17 4.77 -25.19
N ASP A 113 -0.10 4.28 -23.96
CA ASP A 113 -0.46 2.90 -23.60
C ASP A 113 -1.83 2.47 -24.15
N ALA A 114 -1.96 1.18 -24.46
CA ALA A 114 -3.15 0.61 -25.09
C ALA A 114 -4.32 0.32 -24.12
N ASP A 115 -4.36 0.96 -22.94
CA ASP A 115 -5.46 0.86 -21.98
C ASP A 115 -6.37 2.11 -22.01
N ARG A 116 -7.49 2.05 -21.28
CA ARG A 116 -8.44 3.19 -21.17
C ARG A 116 -7.78 4.48 -20.65
N GLU A 117 -6.78 4.35 -19.76
CA GLU A 117 -6.03 5.49 -19.24
C GLU A 117 -5.16 6.14 -20.33
N GLY A 118 -4.46 5.33 -21.13
CA GLY A 118 -3.69 5.80 -22.26
C GLY A 118 -4.56 6.42 -23.36
N GLU A 119 -5.75 5.88 -23.60
CA GLU A 119 -6.73 6.47 -24.53
C GLU A 119 -7.22 7.85 -24.03
N ALA A 120 -7.53 7.98 -22.75
CA ALA A 120 -7.89 9.27 -22.13
C ALA A 120 -6.75 10.30 -22.19
N ILE A 121 -5.49 9.89 -22.00
CA ILE A 121 -4.32 10.78 -22.18
C ILE A 121 -4.25 11.27 -23.64
N ALA A 122 -4.41 10.36 -24.61
CA ALA A 122 -4.42 10.70 -26.03
C ALA A 122 -5.55 11.69 -26.35
N TRP A 123 -6.75 11.46 -25.81
CA TRP A 123 -7.88 12.38 -25.94
C TRP A 123 -7.58 13.75 -25.31
N HIS A 124 -7.04 13.80 -24.09
CA HIS A 124 -6.66 15.05 -23.43
C HIS A 124 -5.61 15.84 -24.23
N LEU A 125 -4.64 15.16 -24.84
CA LEU A 125 -3.67 15.78 -25.76
C LEU A 125 -4.38 16.38 -26.97
N LEU A 126 -5.30 15.64 -27.59
CA LEU A 126 -6.09 16.14 -28.71
C LEU A 126 -6.85 17.43 -28.35
N GLN A 127 -7.56 17.42 -27.22
CA GLN A 127 -8.36 18.55 -26.73
C GLN A 127 -7.52 19.80 -26.42
N VAL A 128 -6.32 19.61 -25.84
CA VAL A 128 -5.46 20.72 -25.42
C VAL A 128 -4.61 21.25 -26.57
N LEU A 129 -4.08 20.36 -27.42
CA LEU A 129 -3.20 20.73 -28.53
C LEU A 129 -3.97 21.31 -29.72
N LYS A 130 -5.20 20.84 -29.97
CA LYS A 130 -6.06 21.26 -31.10
C LYS A 130 -5.31 21.20 -32.45
N PRO A 131 -4.80 20.02 -32.84
CA PRO A 131 -4.03 19.84 -34.07
C PRO A 131 -4.81 20.28 -35.31
N LYS A 132 -4.10 20.86 -36.28
CA LYS A 132 -4.61 21.21 -37.62
C LYS A 132 -4.06 20.27 -38.71
N VAL A 133 -3.46 19.17 -38.27
CA VAL A 133 -2.81 18.15 -39.09
C VAL A 133 -3.49 16.81 -38.82
N PRO A 134 -3.38 15.82 -39.73
CA PRO A 134 -3.92 14.48 -39.48
C PRO A 134 -3.39 13.89 -38.17
N VAL A 135 -4.30 13.29 -37.41
CA VAL A 135 -4.00 12.62 -36.14
C VAL A 135 -4.25 11.13 -36.29
N ARG A 136 -3.33 10.29 -35.82
CA ARG A 136 -3.51 8.84 -35.78
C ARG A 136 -3.18 8.29 -34.39
N ARG A 137 -3.88 7.24 -33.98
CA ARG A 137 -3.60 6.50 -32.74
C ARG A 137 -2.67 5.32 -33.06
N LEU A 138 -1.51 5.30 -32.41
CA LEU A 138 -0.49 4.26 -32.52
C LEU A 138 -0.45 3.43 -31.24
N ALA A 139 -1.23 2.35 -31.18
CA ALA A 139 -1.28 1.46 -30.02
C ALA A 139 -0.36 0.24 -30.21
N PHE A 140 0.32 -0.18 -29.15
CA PHE A 140 1.21 -1.36 -29.15
C PHE A 140 1.23 -2.02 -27.77
N THR A 141 1.49 -3.32 -27.75
CA THR A 141 1.56 -4.13 -26.52
C THR A 141 3.00 -4.43 -26.08
N GLU A 142 3.99 -4.12 -26.92
CA GLU A 142 5.42 -4.24 -26.64
C GLU A 142 6.24 -3.21 -27.42
N ILE A 143 7.42 -2.85 -26.90
CA ILE A 143 8.31 -1.84 -27.51
C ILE A 143 9.52 -2.55 -28.15
N THR A 144 9.25 -3.20 -29.27
CA THR A 144 10.25 -3.89 -30.12
C THR A 144 10.20 -3.35 -31.54
N LYS A 145 11.21 -3.68 -32.36
CA LYS A 145 11.21 -3.25 -33.77
C LYS A 145 9.98 -3.81 -34.50
N GLU A 146 9.70 -5.09 -34.26
CA GLU A 146 8.59 -5.84 -34.86
C GLU A 146 7.24 -5.35 -34.32
N GLY A 147 7.13 -5.11 -33.01
CA GLY A 147 5.91 -4.60 -32.37
C GLY A 147 5.53 -3.20 -32.86
N ILE A 148 6.51 -2.29 -33.00
CA ILE A 148 6.28 -0.95 -33.52
C ILE A 148 5.95 -0.98 -35.02
N ALA A 149 6.58 -1.85 -35.80
CA ALA A 149 6.24 -2.04 -37.21
C ALA A 149 4.79 -2.52 -37.39
N ARG A 150 4.37 -3.55 -36.63
CA ARG A 150 2.98 -4.03 -36.61
C ARG A 150 1.99 -2.93 -36.22
N ALA A 151 2.35 -2.08 -35.25
CA ALA A 151 1.51 -0.97 -34.82
C ALA A 151 1.35 0.12 -35.89
N LEU A 152 2.39 0.39 -36.68
CA LEU A 152 2.33 1.35 -37.79
C LEU A 152 1.41 0.86 -38.93
N GLU A 153 1.36 -0.45 -39.17
CA GLU A 153 0.47 -1.06 -40.16
C GLU A 153 -1.01 -1.02 -39.72
N ASN A 154 -1.26 -0.98 -38.40
CA ASN A 154 -2.59 -1.06 -37.79
C ASN A 154 -2.97 0.22 -37.01
N MET A 155 -2.58 1.39 -37.52
CA MET A 155 -2.98 2.66 -36.93
C MET A 155 -4.49 2.86 -37.04
N ARG A 156 -5.10 3.32 -35.94
CA ARG A 156 -6.55 3.55 -35.84
C ARG A 156 -6.87 5.00 -35.50
N GLU A 157 -8.15 5.33 -35.51
CA GLU A 157 -8.65 6.54 -34.87
C GLU A 157 -8.73 6.37 -33.35
N LEU A 158 -8.89 7.48 -32.65
CA LEU A 158 -9.10 7.48 -31.21
C LEU A 158 -10.43 6.81 -30.89
N ASP A 159 -10.45 5.93 -29.91
CA ASP A 159 -11.63 5.21 -29.47
C ASP A 159 -12.35 6.05 -28.41
N THR A 160 -13.51 6.59 -28.76
CA THR A 160 -14.28 7.47 -27.87
C THR A 160 -14.96 6.71 -26.75
N ASP A 161 -15.32 5.44 -26.95
CA ASP A 161 -16.00 4.62 -25.95
C ASP A 161 -15.04 4.27 -24.80
N LEU A 162 -13.78 3.97 -25.12
CA LEU A 162 -12.71 3.82 -24.12
C LEU A 162 -12.47 5.11 -23.31
N VAL A 163 -12.55 6.28 -23.96
CA VAL A 163 -12.42 7.59 -23.31
C VAL A 163 -13.61 7.81 -22.37
N ASP A 164 -14.83 7.52 -22.83
CA ASP A 164 -16.04 7.68 -22.02
C ASP A 164 -16.04 6.73 -20.83
N ALA A 165 -15.57 5.49 -20.97
CA ALA A 165 -15.42 4.58 -19.83
C ALA A 165 -14.43 5.13 -18.78
N GLN A 166 -13.31 5.71 -19.23
CA GLN A 166 -12.33 6.33 -18.32
C GLN A 166 -12.90 7.59 -17.63
N GLU A 167 -13.59 8.44 -18.39
CA GLU A 167 -14.22 9.66 -17.88
C GLU A 167 -15.35 9.34 -16.90
N THR A 168 -16.18 8.33 -17.22
CA THR A 168 -17.22 7.77 -16.32
C THR A 168 -16.61 7.36 -15.00
N ARG A 169 -15.54 6.54 -15.03
CA ARG A 169 -14.82 6.12 -13.83
C ARG A 169 -14.29 7.31 -13.04
N ARG A 170 -13.72 8.31 -13.72
CA ARG A 170 -13.15 9.50 -13.09
C ARG A 170 -14.22 10.34 -12.38
N VAL A 171 -15.39 10.50 -13.00
CA VAL A 171 -16.55 11.20 -12.45
C VAL A 171 -17.18 10.41 -11.31
N LEU A 172 -17.39 9.10 -11.48
CA LEU A 172 -17.85 8.19 -10.43
C LEU A 172 -17.01 8.34 -9.15
N ASP A 173 -15.69 8.17 -9.26
CA ASP A 173 -14.78 8.25 -8.12
C ASP A 173 -14.79 9.65 -7.49
N ARG A 174 -14.99 10.71 -8.30
CA ARG A 174 -15.14 12.08 -7.84
C ARG A 174 -16.42 12.27 -7.02
N LEU A 175 -17.57 11.82 -7.52
CA LEU A 175 -18.86 11.93 -6.83
C LEU A 175 -18.87 11.10 -5.54
N TYR A 176 -18.43 9.85 -5.62
CA TYR A 176 -18.31 8.94 -4.47
C TYR A 176 -17.46 9.57 -3.35
N GLY A 177 -16.25 10.02 -3.70
CA GLY A 177 -15.32 10.57 -2.73
C GLY A 177 -15.82 11.87 -2.10
N TYR A 178 -16.40 12.78 -2.90
CA TYR A 178 -16.82 14.10 -2.42
C TYR A 178 -18.15 14.07 -1.68
N GLU A 179 -18.99 13.05 -1.86
CA GLU A 179 -20.20 12.89 -1.07
C GLU A 179 -19.97 12.16 0.24
N ILE A 180 -19.20 11.06 0.23
CA ILE A 180 -19.08 10.21 1.42
C ILE A 180 -17.98 10.71 2.38
N SER A 181 -16.86 11.26 1.88
CA SER A 181 -15.75 11.70 2.76
C SER A 181 -16.16 12.78 3.78
N PRO A 182 -16.99 13.78 3.45
CA PRO A 182 -17.50 14.74 4.43
C PRO A 182 -18.33 14.11 5.55
N VAL A 183 -19.02 12.99 5.29
CA VAL A 183 -19.73 12.23 6.32
C VAL A 183 -18.74 11.58 7.28
N LEU A 184 -17.70 10.93 6.75
CA LEU A 184 -16.61 10.37 7.55
C LEU A 184 -15.91 11.43 8.42
N TRP A 185 -15.71 12.65 7.90
CA TRP A 185 -15.09 13.73 8.66
C TRP A 185 -15.92 14.21 9.84
N ARG A 186 -17.25 14.25 9.66
CA ARG A 186 -18.18 14.67 10.71
C ARG A 186 -18.40 13.58 11.75
N LYS A 187 -18.37 12.31 11.34
CA LYS A 187 -18.83 11.17 12.17
C LYS A 187 -17.71 10.28 12.68
N VAL A 188 -16.50 10.32 12.11
CA VAL A 188 -15.35 9.49 12.53
C VAL A 188 -14.13 10.39 12.81
N ALA A 189 -13.46 10.87 11.75
CA ALA A 189 -12.28 11.73 11.90
C ALA A 189 -12.02 12.57 10.66
N ARG A 190 -11.47 13.79 10.85
CA ARG A 190 -11.08 14.68 9.74
C ARG A 190 -9.93 14.08 8.93
N GLY A 191 -9.93 14.32 7.62
CA GLY A 191 -8.86 13.89 6.71
C GLY A 191 -9.00 12.46 6.19
N LEU A 192 -10.02 11.72 6.65
CA LEU A 192 -10.39 10.42 6.10
C LEU A 192 -10.92 10.54 4.67
N SER A 193 -11.07 9.42 3.99
CA SER A 193 -11.70 9.43 2.68
C SER A 193 -12.45 8.14 2.43
N ALA A 194 -13.52 8.24 1.66
CA ALA A 194 -14.13 7.09 1.04
C ALA A 194 -13.65 6.98 -0.41
N GLY A 195 -13.48 5.76 -0.88
CA GLY A 195 -13.27 5.46 -2.28
C GLY A 195 -13.82 4.08 -2.56
N ARG A 196 -14.53 3.89 -3.67
CA ARG A 196 -15.26 2.66 -3.99
C ARG A 196 -14.44 1.39 -3.76
N VAL A 197 -13.32 1.24 -4.47
CA VAL A 197 -12.44 0.05 -4.36
C VAL A 197 -11.65 0.05 -3.04
N GLN A 198 -11.27 1.23 -2.54
CA GLN A 198 -10.53 1.37 -1.28
C GLN A 198 -11.36 0.91 -0.07
N SER A 199 -12.62 1.31 0.01
CA SER A 199 -13.50 0.99 1.13
C SER A 199 -13.76 -0.51 1.20
N VAL A 200 -13.94 -1.15 0.04
CA VAL A 200 -14.09 -2.60 -0.08
C VAL A 200 -12.82 -3.36 0.29
N ALA A 201 -11.64 -2.90 -0.15
CA ALA A 201 -10.38 -3.50 0.26
C ALA A 201 -10.13 -3.37 1.77
N THR A 202 -10.45 -2.22 2.36
CA THR A 202 -10.42 -2.04 3.82
C THR A 202 -11.42 -2.97 4.51
N ARG A 203 -12.62 -3.15 3.95
CA ARG A 203 -13.66 -4.06 4.46
C ARG A 203 -13.17 -5.50 4.51
N LEU A 204 -12.51 -6.00 3.46
CA LEU A 204 -11.93 -7.35 3.44
C LEU A 204 -10.98 -7.56 4.62
N VAL A 205 -10.09 -6.59 4.88
CA VAL A 205 -9.13 -6.69 5.99
C VAL A 205 -9.84 -6.62 7.35
N VAL A 206 -10.85 -5.77 7.51
CA VAL A 206 -11.66 -5.67 8.74
C VAL A 206 -12.48 -6.93 8.97
N GLU A 207 -13.12 -7.50 7.96
CA GLU A 207 -13.88 -8.76 8.07
C GLU A 207 -12.99 -9.93 8.48
N ARG A 208 -11.81 -10.07 7.86
CA ARG A 208 -10.82 -11.08 8.28
C ARG A 208 -10.40 -10.88 9.73
N GLU A 209 -10.22 -9.64 10.18
CA GLU A 209 -9.85 -9.38 11.57
C GLU A 209 -11.01 -9.67 12.53
N ARG A 210 -12.27 -9.40 12.14
CA ARG A 210 -13.47 -9.81 12.91
C ARG A 210 -13.56 -11.35 13.04
N GLU A 211 -13.27 -12.09 11.96
CA GLU A 211 -13.18 -13.56 12.00
C GLU A 211 -12.16 -14.02 13.04
N ARG A 212 -10.97 -13.39 13.07
CA ARG A 212 -9.91 -13.70 14.04
C ARG A 212 -10.29 -13.33 15.48
N MET A 213 -10.90 -12.17 15.70
CA MET A 213 -11.36 -11.72 17.02
C MET A 213 -12.45 -12.64 17.59
N ALA A 214 -13.29 -13.24 16.74
CA ALA A 214 -14.37 -14.13 17.14
C ALA A 214 -13.96 -15.61 17.23
N PHE A 215 -12.74 -15.93 16.79
CA PHE A 215 -12.22 -17.29 16.72
C PHE A 215 -11.97 -17.86 18.12
N ILE A 216 -12.44 -19.08 18.37
CA ILE A 216 -12.19 -19.82 19.60
C ILE A 216 -11.34 -21.04 19.23
N PRO A 217 -10.11 -21.16 19.78
CA PRO A 217 -9.27 -22.30 19.46
C PRO A 217 -9.80 -23.60 20.09
N ALA A 218 -9.57 -24.71 19.39
CA ALA A 218 -9.81 -26.06 19.86
C ALA A 218 -8.50 -26.86 19.90
N GLY A 219 -8.27 -27.53 21.02
CA GLY A 219 -7.20 -28.49 21.18
C GLY A 219 -7.56 -29.85 20.55
N TYR A 220 -6.63 -30.46 19.85
CA TYR A 220 -6.76 -31.82 19.32
C TYR A 220 -5.41 -32.52 19.34
N TRP A 221 -5.42 -33.83 19.51
CA TRP A 221 -4.21 -34.64 19.58
C TRP A 221 -4.16 -35.66 18.45
N ASP A 222 -2.96 -35.94 17.98
CA ASP A 222 -2.65 -37.12 17.18
C ASP A 222 -1.45 -37.86 17.77
N VAL A 223 -1.07 -38.98 17.12
CA VAL A 223 0.11 -39.74 17.49
C VAL A 223 0.99 -39.86 16.25
N LYS A 224 2.28 -39.56 16.41
CA LYS A 224 3.31 -39.84 15.40
C LYS A 224 4.11 -41.04 15.85
N GLY A 225 4.39 -41.96 14.93
CA GLY A 225 5.25 -43.12 15.18
C GLY A 225 6.31 -43.27 14.11
N ASN A 226 7.42 -43.88 14.49
CA ASN A 226 8.40 -44.42 13.56
C ASN A 226 8.15 -45.91 13.40
N PHE A 227 8.25 -46.40 12.16
CA PHE A 227 7.96 -47.77 11.81
C PHE A 227 9.07 -48.32 10.95
N ALA A 228 9.58 -49.50 11.28
CA ALA A 228 10.69 -50.12 10.57
C ALA A 228 10.34 -51.52 10.08
N THR A 229 10.86 -51.87 8.91
CA THR A 229 10.89 -53.25 8.43
C THR A 229 11.91 -54.07 9.22
N GLY A 230 11.83 -55.40 9.15
CA GLY A 230 12.84 -56.29 9.75
C GLY A 230 14.26 -56.11 9.17
N GLU A 231 14.40 -55.41 8.04
CA GLU A 231 15.70 -55.05 7.43
C GLU A 231 16.23 -53.69 7.91
N GLY A 232 15.50 -52.98 8.78
CA GLY A 232 15.89 -51.69 9.35
C GLY A 232 15.51 -50.47 8.50
N GLU A 233 14.74 -50.65 7.42
CA GLU A 233 14.21 -49.51 6.65
C GLU A 233 13.05 -48.85 7.40
N GLY A 234 13.30 -47.66 7.95
CA GLY A 234 12.35 -46.90 8.77
C GLY A 234 11.61 -45.78 8.02
N PHE A 235 10.38 -45.49 8.44
CA PHE A 235 9.60 -44.33 8.00
C PHE A 235 8.67 -43.83 9.11
N ALA A 236 8.30 -42.55 9.07
CA ALA A 236 7.34 -41.97 10.01
C ALA A 236 5.90 -42.06 9.48
N ALA A 237 4.95 -42.36 10.36
CA ALA A 237 3.52 -42.31 10.05
C ALA A 237 2.74 -41.57 11.15
N LYS A 238 1.59 -40.99 10.79
CA LYS A 238 0.68 -40.31 11.73
C LYS A 238 -0.58 -41.14 11.92
N LEU A 239 -1.13 -41.13 13.12
CA LEU A 239 -2.39 -41.79 13.44
C LEU A 239 -3.52 -41.19 12.59
N SER A 240 -4.18 -42.03 11.80
CA SER A 240 -5.28 -41.64 10.90
C SER A 240 -6.64 -42.05 11.43
N ALA A 241 -6.75 -43.16 12.18
CA ALA A 241 -8.01 -43.60 12.76
C ALA A 241 -7.83 -44.39 14.07
N VAL A 242 -8.86 -44.37 14.91
CA VAL A 242 -9.00 -45.21 16.11
C VAL A 242 -10.36 -45.89 16.06
N ASP A 243 -10.41 -47.21 16.19
CA ASP A 243 -11.64 -48.04 16.14
C ASP A 243 -12.51 -47.74 14.89
N GLY A 244 -11.84 -47.56 13.75
CA GLY A 244 -12.46 -47.22 12.47
C GLY A 244 -12.98 -45.78 12.35
N ALA A 245 -12.87 -44.95 13.39
CA ALA A 245 -13.20 -43.53 13.36
C ALA A 245 -11.96 -42.71 12.99
N ARG A 246 -12.08 -41.79 12.02
CA ARG A 246 -10.94 -40.95 11.61
C ARG A 246 -10.56 -39.99 12.74
N VAL A 247 -9.27 -39.85 13.04
CA VAL A 247 -8.78 -38.88 14.01
C VAL A 247 -9.12 -37.45 13.55
N ALA A 248 -9.70 -36.66 14.44
CA ALA A 248 -10.04 -35.28 14.18
C ALA A 248 -8.77 -34.44 13.98
N SER A 249 -8.83 -33.53 13.03
CA SER A 249 -7.74 -32.62 12.66
C SER A 249 -8.25 -31.19 12.61
N GLY A 250 -7.38 -30.18 12.51
CA GLY A 250 -7.80 -28.78 12.57
C GLY A 250 -8.94 -28.38 11.62
N ARG A 251 -9.05 -28.99 10.43
CA ARG A 251 -10.14 -28.73 9.46
C ARG A 251 -11.52 -29.18 9.94
N ASP A 252 -11.57 -30.05 10.94
CA ASP A 252 -12.79 -30.67 11.46
C ASP A 252 -13.48 -29.81 12.52
N PHE A 253 -12.83 -28.71 12.94
CA PHE A 253 -13.38 -27.73 13.85
C PHE A 253 -13.91 -26.51 13.08
N ASP A 254 -14.98 -25.91 13.57
CA ASP A 254 -15.46 -24.60 13.13
C ASP A 254 -14.75 -23.46 13.88
N ASP A 255 -15.08 -22.22 13.52
CA ASP A 255 -14.45 -21.03 14.12
C ASP A 255 -14.84 -20.81 15.59
N ARG A 256 -15.75 -21.62 16.14
CA ARG A 256 -16.15 -21.63 17.56
C ARG A 256 -15.47 -22.75 18.34
N GLY A 257 -14.51 -23.45 17.73
CA GLY A 257 -13.78 -24.54 18.34
C GLY A 257 -14.64 -25.82 18.49
N GLN A 258 -15.76 -25.91 17.80
CA GLN A 258 -16.66 -27.06 17.87
C GLN A 258 -16.40 -28.00 16.70
N LEU A 259 -16.52 -29.31 16.95
CA LEU A 259 -16.44 -30.30 15.88
C LEU A 259 -17.62 -30.11 14.92
N LYS A 260 -17.30 -29.93 13.64
CA LYS A 260 -18.28 -29.85 12.56
C LYS A 260 -19.10 -31.13 12.51
N THR A 261 -20.40 -30.99 12.33
CA THR A 261 -21.27 -32.15 12.06
C THR A 261 -20.88 -32.75 10.71
N THR A 262 -20.29 -33.94 10.72
CA THR A 262 -19.90 -34.66 9.50
C THR A 262 -20.61 -36.00 9.39
N ARG A 263 -20.75 -36.53 8.17
CA ARG A 263 -21.31 -37.87 7.94
C ARG A 263 -20.38 -39.00 8.42
N SER A 264 -19.10 -38.69 8.64
CA SER A 264 -18.07 -39.64 9.06
C SER A 264 -17.94 -39.67 10.58
N LYS A 265 -17.77 -40.85 11.17
CA LYS A 265 -17.39 -41.01 12.58
C LYS A 265 -16.00 -40.41 12.81
N LEU A 266 -15.88 -39.46 13.73
CA LEU A 266 -14.62 -38.81 14.12
C LEU A 266 -14.21 -39.26 15.52
N ALA A 267 -12.92 -39.48 15.72
CA ALA A 267 -12.29 -39.66 17.02
C ALA A 267 -11.57 -38.35 17.40
N HIS A 268 -12.12 -37.59 18.33
CA HIS A 268 -11.44 -36.43 18.90
C HIS A 268 -10.62 -36.90 20.09
N LEU A 269 -9.30 -36.79 19.97
CA LEU A 269 -8.37 -37.15 21.02
C LEU A 269 -7.95 -35.88 21.78
N ASP A 270 -7.94 -36.01 23.09
CA ASP A 270 -7.30 -35.11 24.04
C ASP A 270 -5.94 -35.67 24.48
N GLN A 271 -5.27 -34.96 25.39
CA GLN A 271 -3.95 -35.35 25.90
C GLN A 271 -3.97 -36.75 26.53
N ASP A 272 -4.93 -36.99 27.43
CA ASP A 272 -4.99 -38.22 28.22
C ASP A 272 -5.31 -39.43 27.32
N SER A 273 -6.26 -39.29 26.40
CA SER A 273 -6.61 -40.37 25.47
C SER A 273 -5.49 -40.69 24.47
N ALA A 274 -4.76 -39.69 23.99
CA ALA A 274 -3.61 -39.88 23.10
C ALA A 274 -2.41 -40.50 23.83
N GLN A 275 -2.07 -40.02 25.04
CA GLN A 275 -1.00 -40.58 25.87
C GLN A 275 -1.32 -42.01 26.31
N SER A 276 -2.56 -42.26 26.71
CA SER A 276 -3.05 -43.61 27.01
C SER A 276 -2.94 -44.53 25.80
N LEU A 277 -3.27 -44.05 24.60
CA LEU A 277 -3.14 -44.84 23.37
C LEU A 277 -1.68 -45.22 23.11
N VAL A 278 -0.76 -44.26 23.22
CA VAL A 278 0.68 -44.50 23.07
C VAL A 278 1.19 -45.55 24.07
N ALA A 279 0.86 -45.40 25.36
CA ALA A 279 1.31 -46.32 26.39
C ALA A 279 0.89 -47.78 26.10
N ASN A 280 -0.36 -47.97 25.64
CA ASN A 280 -0.90 -49.29 25.31
C ASN A 280 -0.44 -49.84 23.95
N LEU A 281 0.28 -49.05 23.13
CA LEU A 281 0.86 -49.48 21.86
C LEU A 281 2.36 -49.82 21.95
N SER A 282 3.01 -49.61 23.11
CA SER A 282 4.48 -49.67 23.27
C SER A 282 5.11 -51.01 22.84
N ASP A 283 4.42 -52.13 23.04
CA ASP A 283 4.88 -53.49 22.69
C ASP A 283 4.03 -54.14 21.58
N THR A 284 3.42 -53.32 20.71
CA THR A 284 2.50 -53.79 19.66
C THR A 284 3.22 -54.01 18.33
N ASP A 285 3.01 -55.18 17.73
CA ASP A 285 3.37 -55.42 16.32
C ASP A 285 2.34 -54.76 15.40
N PHE A 286 2.82 -54.00 14.41
CA PHE A 286 1.98 -53.36 13.41
C PHE A 286 1.96 -54.17 12.12
N ALA A 287 0.81 -54.23 11.44
CA ALA A 287 0.68 -54.88 10.14
C ALA A 287 0.22 -53.89 9.07
N VAL A 288 0.83 -53.94 7.89
CA VAL A 288 0.43 -53.14 6.73
C VAL A 288 -0.94 -53.62 6.23
N THR A 289 -1.92 -52.72 6.22
CA THR A 289 -3.29 -53.03 5.79
C THR A 289 -3.60 -52.55 4.38
N SER A 290 -2.94 -51.49 3.92
CA SER A 290 -3.09 -50.98 2.55
C SER A 290 -1.79 -50.35 2.04
N VAL A 291 -1.54 -50.54 0.75
CA VAL A 291 -0.50 -49.86 -0.04
C VAL A 291 -1.15 -49.42 -1.34
N GLU A 292 -1.32 -48.12 -1.54
CA GLU A 292 -1.99 -47.56 -2.70
C GLU A 292 -1.10 -46.54 -3.42
N ASP A 293 -0.90 -46.74 -4.72
CA ASP A 293 -0.25 -45.76 -5.58
C ASP A 293 -1.29 -45.03 -6.43
N LYS A 294 -1.46 -43.73 -6.17
CA LYS A 294 -2.37 -42.88 -6.93
C LYS A 294 -1.59 -42.01 -7.90
N PRO A 295 -1.66 -42.25 -9.22
CA PRO A 295 -0.98 -41.39 -10.19
C PRO A 295 -1.60 -39.99 -10.16
N TYR A 296 -0.76 -38.97 -10.29
CA TYR A 296 -1.19 -37.58 -10.44
C TYR A 296 -0.53 -36.92 -11.64
N THR A 297 -1.20 -35.88 -12.14
CA THR A 297 -0.68 -35.03 -13.20
C THR A 297 -0.93 -33.58 -12.81
N ARG A 298 0.13 -32.77 -12.80
CA ARG A 298 0.07 -31.33 -12.51
C ARG A 298 0.33 -30.57 -13.81
N ARG A 299 -0.62 -29.70 -14.18
CA ARG A 299 -0.50 -28.84 -15.34
C ARG A 299 0.33 -27.58 -15.03
N PRO A 300 1.09 -27.05 -15.99
CA PRO A 300 1.74 -25.76 -15.84
C PRO A 300 0.69 -24.65 -15.71
N ALA A 301 0.99 -23.70 -14.83
CA ALA A 301 0.14 -22.55 -14.63
C ALA A 301 0.22 -21.56 -15.82
N ALA A 302 -0.82 -20.75 -15.98
CA ALA A 302 -0.95 -19.81 -17.10
C ALA A 302 0.15 -18.73 -17.09
N PRO A 303 0.44 -18.11 -18.26
CA PRO A 303 1.27 -16.91 -18.34
C PRO A 303 0.80 -15.81 -17.37
N PHE A 304 1.70 -14.89 -17.02
CA PHE A 304 1.38 -13.87 -16.02
C PHE A 304 0.32 -12.88 -16.51
N THR A 305 -0.68 -12.68 -15.67
CA THR A 305 -1.49 -11.45 -15.60
C THR A 305 -0.85 -10.49 -14.60
N THR A 306 -1.38 -9.28 -14.47
CA THR A 306 -0.93 -8.31 -13.46
C THR A 306 -1.11 -8.80 -12.03
N SER A 307 -2.25 -9.43 -11.73
CA SER A 307 -2.56 -9.99 -10.41
C SER A 307 -1.58 -11.11 -10.03
N THR A 308 -1.40 -12.09 -10.92
CA THR A 308 -0.53 -13.25 -10.68
C THR A 308 0.94 -12.85 -10.63
N LEU A 309 1.38 -11.84 -11.39
CA LEU A 309 2.72 -11.27 -11.26
C LEU A 309 2.95 -10.61 -9.90
N GLN A 310 1.99 -9.81 -9.41
CA GLN A 310 2.07 -9.18 -8.09
C GLN A 310 2.12 -10.23 -6.97
N GLN A 311 1.29 -11.27 -7.06
CA GLN A 311 1.29 -12.38 -6.13
C GLN A 311 2.64 -13.11 -6.09
N GLU A 312 3.17 -13.52 -7.24
CA GLU A 312 4.42 -14.28 -7.29
C GLU A 312 5.65 -13.42 -6.94
N ALA A 313 5.65 -12.13 -7.29
CA ALA A 313 6.69 -11.21 -6.84
C ALA A 313 6.64 -11.00 -5.31
N SER A 314 5.45 -10.94 -4.72
CA SER A 314 5.29 -10.87 -3.26
C SER A 314 5.77 -12.17 -2.59
N ARG A 315 5.38 -13.34 -3.10
CA ARG A 315 5.79 -14.63 -2.54
C ARG A 315 7.27 -14.92 -2.70
N LYS A 316 7.84 -14.75 -3.90
CA LYS A 316 9.22 -15.16 -4.22
C LYS A 316 10.26 -14.08 -4.02
N LEU A 317 9.90 -12.81 -4.25
CA LEU A 317 10.83 -11.68 -4.17
C LEU A 317 10.59 -10.82 -2.93
N ARG A 318 9.54 -11.10 -2.15
CA ARG A 318 9.13 -10.34 -0.95
C ARG A 318 8.86 -8.86 -1.26
N TRP A 319 8.39 -8.57 -2.47
CA TRP A 319 8.10 -7.21 -2.91
C TRP A 319 6.65 -6.82 -2.66
N SER A 320 6.42 -5.51 -2.49
CA SER A 320 5.08 -4.96 -2.53
C SER A 320 4.55 -4.89 -3.96
N SER A 321 3.23 -4.80 -4.08
CA SER A 321 2.52 -4.62 -5.34
C SER A 321 3.01 -3.36 -6.07
N LYS A 322 3.26 -2.28 -5.32
CA LYS A 322 3.79 -1.00 -5.83
C LYS A 322 5.19 -1.15 -6.44
N ILE A 323 6.11 -1.81 -5.74
CA ILE A 323 7.49 -2.02 -6.22
C ILE A 323 7.48 -2.90 -7.47
N THR A 324 6.69 -3.98 -7.47
CA THR A 324 6.54 -4.88 -8.61
C THR A 324 6.11 -4.13 -9.86
N MET A 325 5.06 -3.29 -9.76
CA MET A 325 4.57 -2.51 -10.91
C MET A 325 5.56 -1.44 -11.38
N GLN A 326 6.33 -0.82 -10.48
CA GLN A 326 7.37 0.14 -10.86
C GLN A 326 8.54 -0.52 -11.62
N ILE A 327 8.91 -1.75 -11.27
CA ILE A 327 9.95 -2.50 -11.98
C ILE A 327 9.41 -3.01 -13.32
N ALA A 328 8.19 -3.56 -13.34
CA ALA A 328 7.55 -4.01 -14.56
C ALA A 328 7.38 -2.86 -15.59
N GLN A 329 7.00 -1.66 -15.13
CA GLN A 329 6.94 -0.48 -15.99
C GLN A 329 8.29 -0.17 -16.65
N ARG A 330 9.39 -0.19 -15.87
CA ARG A 330 10.73 0.03 -16.43
C ARG A 330 11.14 -1.05 -17.42
N LEU A 331 10.81 -2.31 -17.16
CA LEU A 331 11.07 -3.40 -18.10
C LEU A 331 10.29 -3.20 -19.41
N TYR A 332 9.02 -2.83 -19.33
CA TYR A 332 8.19 -2.55 -20.51
C TYR A 332 8.68 -1.33 -21.31
N GLU A 333 8.94 -0.20 -20.66
CA GLU A 333 9.40 1.04 -21.33
C GLU A 333 10.78 0.87 -22.02
N ASN A 334 11.61 -0.04 -21.52
CA ASN A 334 12.88 -0.43 -22.12
C ASN A 334 12.76 -1.65 -23.08
N GLY A 335 11.53 -2.09 -23.37
CA GLY A 335 11.23 -3.12 -24.35
C GLY A 335 11.64 -4.53 -23.95
N TYR A 336 11.73 -4.87 -22.67
CA TYR A 336 12.06 -6.22 -22.17
C TYR A 336 10.85 -7.14 -22.03
N ILE A 337 9.70 -6.59 -21.67
CA ILE A 337 8.45 -7.34 -21.48
C ILE A 337 7.29 -6.66 -22.23
N THR A 338 6.20 -7.40 -22.42
CA THR A 338 4.91 -6.85 -22.85
C THR A 338 4.29 -5.96 -21.78
N TYR A 339 3.20 -5.28 -22.14
CA TYR A 339 2.49 -4.38 -21.26
C TYR A 339 2.07 -5.06 -19.94
N MET A 340 2.42 -4.44 -18.82
CA MET A 340 2.30 -5.06 -17.49
C MET A 340 0.92 -4.89 -16.83
N ARG A 341 -0.02 -4.16 -17.46
CA ARG A 341 -1.40 -3.99 -16.98
C ARG A 341 -2.34 -4.77 -17.90
N THR A 342 -2.54 -6.03 -17.55
CA THR A 342 -3.26 -7.01 -18.35
C THR A 342 -3.90 -8.04 -17.44
N ASP A 343 -5.14 -8.38 -17.74
CA ASP A 343 -5.92 -9.50 -17.21
C ASP A 343 -5.89 -10.71 -18.17
N SER A 344 -5.25 -10.56 -19.32
CA SER A 344 -5.14 -11.59 -20.34
C SER A 344 -4.05 -12.61 -20.01
N VAL A 345 -4.37 -13.88 -20.23
CA VAL A 345 -3.43 -15.02 -20.20
C VAL A 345 -3.01 -15.46 -21.60
N PHE A 346 -3.49 -14.75 -22.63
CA PHE A 346 -3.22 -15.07 -24.03
C PHE A 346 -1.76 -14.84 -24.39
N LEU A 347 -1.23 -15.68 -25.28
CA LEU A 347 0.09 -15.51 -25.92
C LEU A 347 -0.10 -15.53 -27.44
N SER A 348 0.60 -14.63 -28.14
CA SER A 348 0.62 -14.62 -29.60
C SER A 348 1.25 -15.90 -30.16
N GLY A 349 1.01 -16.19 -31.44
CA GLY A 349 1.63 -17.36 -32.10
C GLY A 349 3.15 -17.31 -32.06
N GLU A 350 3.74 -16.12 -32.26
CA GLU A 350 5.17 -15.84 -32.15
C GLU A 350 5.68 -16.13 -30.73
N ALA A 351 4.97 -15.66 -29.71
CA ALA A 351 5.33 -15.86 -28.31
C ALA A 351 5.26 -17.33 -27.89
N VAL A 352 4.23 -18.06 -28.34
CA VAL A 352 4.09 -19.50 -28.13
C VAL A 352 5.27 -20.25 -28.77
N ASN A 353 5.61 -19.92 -30.01
CA ASN A 353 6.73 -20.52 -30.72
C ASN A 353 8.07 -20.22 -30.04
N ALA A 354 8.29 -18.98 -29.60
CA ALA A 354 9.48 -18.57 -28.87
C ALA A 354 9.63 -19.33 -27.53
N ALA A 355 8.54 -19.44 -26.76
CA ALA A 355 8.53 -20.18 -25.49
C ALA A 355 8.85 -21.67 -25.69
N ARG A 356 8.20 -22.32 -26.67
CA ARG A 356 8.42 -23.74 -26.99
C ARG A 356 9.84 -24.01 -27.48
N LYS A 357 10.39 -23.11 -28.30
CA LYS A 357 11.78 -23.19 -28.76
C LYS A 357 12.76 -23.09 -27.59
N GLN A 358 12.59 -22.11 -26.70
CA GLN A 358 13.44 -21.98 -25.51
C GLN A 358 13.33 -23.19 -24.57
N ALA A 359 12.12 -23.73 -24.37
CA ALA A 359 11.93 -24.94 -23.58
C ALA A 359 12.68 -26.14 -24.19
N THR A 360 12.55 -26.34 -25.50
CA THR A 360 13.24 -27.42 -26.23
C THR A 360 14.75 -27.28 -26.14
N GLU A 361 15.29 -26.07 -26.34
CA GLU A 361 16.74 -25.81 -26.30
C GLU A 361 17.36 -26.01 -24.92
N LEU A 362 16.60 -25.79 -23.83
CA LEU A 362 17.12 -25.85 -22.46
C LEU A 362 16.81 -27.16 -21.74
N TYR A 363 15.69 -27.80 -22.05
CA TYR A 363 15.17 -28.97 -21.32
C TYR A 363 14.94 -30.19 -22.22
N GLY A 364 15.23 -30.11 -23.52
CA GLY A 364 15.07 -31.20 -24.49
C GLY A 364 13.67 -31.26 -25.13
N ALA A 365 13.54 -32.05 -26.19
CA ALA A 365 12.29 -32.14 -26.99
C ALA A 365 11.09 -32.65 -26.18
N ASP A 366 11.30 -33.62 -25.28
CA ASP A 366 10.23 -34.20 -24.45
C ASP A 366 9.68 -33.21 -23.40
N SER A 367 10.35 -32.08 -23.20
CA SER A 367 9.89 -31.03 -22.28
C SER A 367 8.70 -30.24 -22.82
N VAL A 368 8.34 -30.40 -24.10
CA VAL A 368 7.29 -29.65 -24.78
C VAL A 368 6.23 -30.61 -25.34
N PRO A 369 4.93 -30.39 -25.08
CA PRO A 369 3.87 -31.24 -25.62
C PRO A 369 3.73 -31.03 -27.14
N ALA A 370 3.26 -32.07 -27.84
CA ALA A 370 3.08 -32.05 -29.30
C ALA A 370 2.20 -30.88 -29.77
N LYS A 371 1.09 -30.61 -29.08
CA LYS A 371 0.21 -29.46 -29.35
C LYS A 371 0.59 -28.27 -28.47
N PRO A 372 0.57 -27.02 -29.01
CA PRO A 372 0.71 -25.82 -28.20
C PRO A 372 -0.35 -25.73 -27.10
N ARG A 373 0.01 -25.13 -25.96
CA ARG A 373 -0.94 -24.89 -24.88
C ARG A 373 -1.63 -23.56 -25.09
N VAL A 374 -2.96 -23.59 -25.05
CA VAL A 374 -3.80 -22.41 -25.09
C VAL A 374 -4.46 -22.27 -23.72
N TYR A 375 -4.33 -21.09 -23.13
CA TYR A 375 -4.97 -20.73 -21.88
C TYR A 375 -6.16 -19.83 -22.19
N LYS A 376 -7.32 -20.17 -21.65
CA LYS A 376 -8.50 -19.30 -21.71
C LYS A 376 -8.51 -18.39 -20.49
N ALA A 377 -8.83 -17.12 -20.71
CA ALA A 377 -9.15 -16.22 -19.60
C ALA A 377 -10.38 -16.74 -18.85
N LYS A 378 -10.51 -16.39 -17.57
CA LYS A 378 -11.71 -16.74 -16.79
C LYS A 378 -12.92 -15.90 -17.22
N ASN A 379 -12.69 -14.69 -17.75
CA ASN A 379 -13.72 -13.74 -18.10
C ASN A 379 -13.57 -13.36 -19.59
N ASP A 380 -14.68 -13.43 -20.34
CA ASP A 380 -14.77 -12.93 -21.74
C ASP A 380 -14.76 -11.39 -21.80
N ALA A 381 -14.71 -10.71 -20.65
CA ALA A 381 -14.61 -9.26 -20.52
C ALA A 381 -13.17 -8.72 -20.58
N ALA A 382 -12.16 -9.59 -20.58
CA ALA A 382 -10.76 -9.18 -20.71
C ALA A 382 -10.62 -8.26 -21.93
N GLN A 383 -9.92 -7.14 -21.80
CA GLN A 383 -9.73 -6.21 -22.91
C GLN A 383 -8.96 -6.96 -24.02
N GLU A 384 -9.69 -7.51 -25.00
CA GLU A 384 -9.23 -8.56 -25.94
C GLU A 384 -8.02 -8.17 -26.83
N ALA A 385 -7.56 -6.93 -26.71
CA ALA A 385 -6.34 -6.42 -27.35
C ALA A 385 -5.05 -6.64 -26.54
N HIS A 386 -5.13 -7.16 -25.31
CA HIS A 386 -3.96 -7.31 -24.43
C HIS A 386 -3.42 -8.75 -24.42
N GLU A 387 -2.11 -8.87 -24.45
CA GLU A 387 -1.39 -10.14 -24.26
C GLU A 387 -1.01 -10.31 -22.78
N ALA A 388 -0.70 -11.54 -22.36
CA ALA A 388 -0.08 -11.80 -21.08
C ALA A 388 1.25 -11.07 -20.91
N ILE A 389 1.68 -10.92 -19.65
CA ILE A 389 3.00 -10.41 -19.29
C ILE A 389 4.04 -11.49 -19.59
N ARG A 390 4.84 -11.25 -20.64
CA ARG A 390 5.86 -12.16 -21.17
C ARG A 390 7.10 -11.39 -21.61
N PRO A 391 8.25 -12.06 -21.87
CA PRO A 391 9.37 -11.41 -22.54
C PRO A 391 8.96 -10.85 -23.91
N ALA A 392 9.45 -9.64 -24.22
CA ALA A 392 9.17 -8.97 -25.48
C ALA A 392 9.97 -9.55 -26.67
N GLY A 393 9.41 -9.41 -27.86
CA GLY A 393 10.01 -9.78 -29.14
C GLY A 393 9.70 -11.22 -29.58
N ASP A 394 9.81 -11.44 -30.90
CA ASP A 394 9.57 -12.74 -31.54
C ASP A 394 10.64 -13.79 -31.16
N MET A 395 11.75 -13.34 -30.57
CA MET A 395 12.76 -14.17 -29.91
C MET A 395 13.04 -13.64 -28.50
N PHE A 396 12.74 -14.45 -27.48
CA PHE A 396 13.00 -14.07 -26.10
C PHE A 396 14.49 -14.03 -25.82
N ARG A 397 14.98 -12.89 -25.32
CA ARG A 397 16.33 -12.79 -24.73
C ARG A 397 16.38 -13.70 -23.50
N ARG A 398 17.44 -14.49 -23.32
CA ARG A 398 17.54 -15.34 -22.12
C ARG A 398 17.95 -14.48 -20.92
N PRO A 399 17.55 -14.85 -19.69
CA PRO A 399 17.95 -14.09 -18.50
C PRO A 399 19.45 -13.82 -18.44
N LYS A 400 20.28 -14.83 -18.71
CA LYS A 400 21.75 -14.70 -18.75
C LYS A 400 22.26 -13.62 -19.71
N ASP A 401 21.56 -13.40 -20.84
CA ASP A 401 21.99 -12.47 -21.90
C ASP A 401 21.69 -11.01 -21.53
N VAL A 402 20.69 -10.78 -20.68
CA VAL A 402 20.26 -9.44 -20.26
C VAL A 402 20.82 -9.03 -18.89
N ARG A 403 21.49 -9.94 -18.19
CA ARG A 403 21.97 -9.73 -16.81
C ARG A 403 22.85 -8.49 -16.66
N SER A 404 23.72 -8.19 -17.62
CA SER A 404 24.60 -7.01 -17.60
C SER A 404 23.88 -5.69 -17.93
N SER A 405 22.69 -5.78 -18.55
CA SER A 405 21.91 -4.63 -19.03
C SER A 405 20.77 -4.23 -18.09
N LEU A 406 20.49 -5.06 -17.07
CA LEU A 406 19.41 -4.86 -16.12
C LEU A 406 19.98 -4.65 -14.70
N SER A 407 19.31 -3.83 -13.90
CA SER A 407 19.57 -3.81 -12.46
C SER A 407 19.22 -5.16 -11.82
N LYS A 408 19.69 -5.40 -10.58
CA LYS A 408 19.42 -6.66 -9.86
C LYS A 408 17.91 -6.97 -9.78
N ASP A 409 17.10 -5.96 -9.48
CA ASP A 409 15.66 -6.12 -9.32
C ASP A 409 14.96 -6.26 -10.68
N GLU A 410 15.34 -5.48 -11.70
CA GLU A 410 14.80 -5.66 -13.06
C GLU A 410 15.10 -7.06 -13.60
N TYR A 411 16.32 -7.56 -13.39
CA TYR A 411 16.68 -8.93 -13.75
C TYR A 411 15.83 -9.97 -13.02
N ALA A 412 15.64 -9.82 -11.71
CA ALA A 412 14.88 -10.79 -10.92
C ALA A 412 13.43 -10.90 -11.39
N LEU A 413 12.80 -9.77 -11.70
CA LEU A 413 11.43 -9.76 -12.23
C LEU A 413 11.38 -10.30 -13.66
N TYR A 414 12.34 -9.92 -14.50
CA TYR A 414 12.43 -10.43 -15.87
C TYR A 414 12.63 -11.95 -15.90
N GLU A 415 13.51 -12.49 -15.06
CA GLU A 415 13.75 -13.92 -14.93
C GLU A 415 12.48 -14.65 -14.48
N LEU A 416 11.76 -14.09 -13.51
CA LEU A 416 10.49 -14.64 -13.05
C LEU A 416 9.46 -14.73 -14.21
N ILE A 417 9.28 -13.62 -14.93
CA ILE A 417 8.38 -13.53 -16.10
C ILE A 417 8.79 -14.53 -17.19
N TRP A 418 10.09 -14.60 -17.49
CA TRP A 418 10.64 -15.50 -18.50
C TRP A 418 10.40 -16.97 -18.13
N LYS A 419 10.71 -17.37 -16.88
CA LYS A 419 10.53 -18.76 -16.42
C LYS A 419 9.05 -19.16 -16.45
N ARG A 420 8.14 -18.28 -16.03
CA ARG A 420 6.69 -18.53 -16.06
C ARG A 420 6.19 -18.72 -17.50
N THR A 421 6.62 -17.87 -18.42
CA THR A 421 6.21 -17.93 -19.83
C THR A 421 6.68 -19.23 -20.48
N VAL A 422 7.95 -19.61 -20.29
CA VAL A 422 8.50 -20.86 -20.84
C VAL A 422 7.81 -22.08 -20.24
N ALA A 423 7.68 -22.12 -18.90
CA ALA A 423 7.00 -23.21 -18.21
C ALA A 423 5.53 -23.39 -18.65
N SER A 424 4.83 -22.31 -18.99
CA SER A 424 3.46 -22.37 -19.49
C SER A 424 3.30 -23.17 -20.79
N GLN A 425 4.38 -23.39 -21.55
CA GLN A 425 4.35 -24.17 -22.78
C GLN A 425 5.04 -25.54 -22.64
N MET A 426 5.46 -25.93 -21.42
CA MET A 426 6.12 -27.20 -21.16
C MET A 426 5.13 -28.34 -20.86
N ALA A 427 5.63 -29.58 -20.84
CA ALA A 427 4.86 -30.78 -20.54
C ALA A 427 4.38 -30.81 -19.07
N ASP A 428 3.29 -31.54 -18.80
CA ASP A 428 2.76 -31.70 -17.44
C ASP A 428 3.79 -32.40 -16.56
N ALA A 429 3.83 -32.05 -15.27
CA ALA A 429 4.54 -32.86 -14.30
C ALA A 429 3.70 -34.10 -13.95
N LYS A 430 4.34 -35.26 -13.84
CA LYS A 430 3.69 -36.53 -13.53
C LYS A 430 4.39 -37.21 -12.37
N GLY A 431 3.63 -37.99 -11.64
CA GLY A 431 4.12 -38.76 -10.52
C GLY A 431 3.03 -39.64 -9.95
N PHE A 432 3.28 -40.18 -8.77
CA PHE A 432 2.28 -40.85 -7.97
C PHE A 432 2.43 -40.45 -6.51
N THR A 433 1.33 -40.51 -5.76
CA THR A 433 1.33 -40.45 -4.31
C THR A 433 1.13 -41.87 -3.80
N ALA A 434 2.13 -42.39 -3.10
CA ALA A 434 2.04 -43.65 -2.38
C ALA A 434 1.45 -43.38 -1.00
N THR A 435 0.39 -44.10 -0.64
CA THR A 435 -0.22 -44.07 0.69
C THR A 435 -0.12 -45.45 1.31
N ILE A 436 0.50 -45.52 2.48
CA ILE A 436 0.67 -46.73 3.28
C ILE A 436 -0.21 -46.58 4.51
N LYS A 437 -1.02 -47.61 4.78
CA LYS A 437 -1.76 -47.75 6.04
C LYS A 437 -1.27 -48.96 6.79
N LEU A 438 -1.09 -48.80 8.09
CA LEU A 438 -0.69 -49.85 9.01
C LEU A 438 -1.54 -49.80 10.27
N GLN A 439 -1.77 -50.96 10.88
CA GLN A 439 -2.67 -51.11 12.00
C GLN A 439 -1.99 -51.86 13.13
N GLY A 440 -2.19 -51.37 14.35
CA GLY A 440 -1.81 -52.04 15.60
C GLY A 440 -3.02 -52.13 16.51
N THR A 441 -3.09 -53.19 17.31
CA THR A 441 -4.12 -53.35 18.35
C THR A 441 -3.46 -53.10 19.70
N ALA A 442 -3.87 -52.03 20.37
CA ALA A 442 -3.38 -51.68 21.70
C ALA A 442 -3.78 -52.75 22.73
N SER A 443 -3.04 -52.83 23.83
CA SER A 443 -3.30 -53.81 24.91
C SER A 443 -4.68 -53.67 25.58
N ASP A 444 -5.36 -52.54 25.41
CA ASP A 444 -6.73 -52.29 25.84
C ASP A 444 -7.80 -52.55 24.75
N ASN A 445 -7.41 -53.22 23.67
CA ASN A 445 -8.21 -53.59 22.51
C ASN A 445 -8.62 -52.44 21.57
N ARG A 446 -8.11 -51.22 21.76
CA ARG A 446 -8.28 -50.16 20.76
C ARG A 446 -7.48 -50.50 19.51
N VAL A 447 -8.09 -50.27 18.36
CA VAL A 447 -7.44 -50.46 17.06
C VAL A 447 -6.94 -49.12 16.55
N ALA A 448 -5.62 -48.97 16.44
CA ALA A 448 -4.96 -47.78 15.91
C ALA A 448 -4.55 -47.99 14.45
N GLU A 449 -5.05 -47.15 13.53
CA GLU A 449 -4.57 -47.07 12.15
C GLU A 449 -3.64 -45.86 12.01
N PHE A 450 -2.43 -46.09 11.50
CA PHE A 450 -1.49 -45.07 11.09
C PHE A 450 -1.42 -44.99 9.57
N SER A 451 -1.18 -43.78 9.06
CA SER A 451 -1.03 -43.50 7.65
C SER A 451 0.24 -42.70 7.39
N ALA A 452 0.97 -43.10 6.35
CA ALA A 452 2.07 -42.35 5.77
C ALA A 452 1.77 -42.12 4.29
N SER A 453 2.12 -40.94 3.78
CA SER A 453 1.98 -40.64 2.35
C SER A 453 3.23 -39.94 1.83
N GLY A 454 3.68 -40.37 0.66
CA GLY A 454 4.86 -39.85 -0.01
C GLY A 454 4.56 -39.59 -1.48
N THR A 455 4.96 -38.42 -1.98
CA THR A 455 4.77 -38.08 -3.39
C THR A 455 6.08 -38.22 -4.15
N VAL A 456 6.06 -38.98 -5.25
CA VAL A 456 7.22 -39.20 -6.12
C VAL A 456 6.95 -38.57 -7.49
N ILE A 457 7.80 -37.63 -7.90
CA ILE A 457 7.75 -37.05 -9.24
C ILE A 457 8.48 -37.98 -10.21
N THR A 458 7.74 -38.67 -11.09
CA THR A 458 8.34 -39.53 -12.13
C THR A 458 8.78 -38.73 -13.36
N PHE A 459 8.14 -37.59 -13.61
CA PHE A 459 8.49 -36.70 -14.71
C PHE A 459 8.25 -35.24 -14.28
N ARG A 460 9.32 -34.45 -14.23
CA ARG A 460 9.24 -33.07 -13.72
C ARG A 460 8.47 -32.12 -14.64
N GLY A 461 8.48 -32.35 -15.95
CA GLY A 461 7.85 -31.46 -16.93
C GLY A 461 8.21 -29.99 -16.68
N PHE A 462 7.20 -29.14 -16.60
CA PHE A 462 7.37 -27.70 -16.33
C PHE A 462 8.06 -27.34 -15.00
N LEU A 463 8.06 -28.24 -14.00
CA LEU A 463 8.72 -28.00 -12.70
C LEU A 463 10.25 -27.92 -12.80
N SER A 464 10.83 -28.27 -13.95
CA SER A 464 12.24 -28.02 -14.26
C SER A 464 12.54 -26.54 -14.53
N ALA A 465 11.52 -25.74 -14.88
CA ALA A 465 11.66 -24.31 -15.18
C ALA A 465 11.02 -23.42 -14.11
N TYR A 466 9.82 -23.79 -13.63
CA TYR A 466 9.04 -22.95 -12.74
C TYR A 466 8.15 -23.75 -11.79
N GLU A 467 8.06 -23.29 -10.56
CA GLU A 467 7.06 -23.70 -9.58
C GLU A 467 6.46 -22.47 -8.89
N GLU A 468 5.15 -22.44 -8.69
CA GLU A 468 4.46 -21.35 -7.99
C GLU A 468 4.92 -21.19 -6.55
N GLY A 469 5.02 -19.94 -6.09
CA GLY A 469 5.16 -19.65 -4.68
C GLY A 469 3.90 -20.10 -3.95
N LYS A 470 4.07 -20.62 -2.74
CA LYS A 470 2.98 -20.86 -1.79
C LYS A 470 3.06 -19.79 -0.70
N ASP A 471 1.91 -19.40 -0.17
CA ASP A 471 1.85 -18.58 1.05
C ASP A 471 2.39 -19.39 2.23
N GLU A 472 2.86 -18.74 3.30
CA GLU A 472 3.62 -19.40 4.39
C GLU A 472 2.88 -20.60 5.01
N GLN A 473 1.59 -20.47 5.29
CA GLN A 473 0.76 -21.59 5.77
C GLN A 473 0.68 -22.77 4.78
N ALA A 474 0.62 -22.46 3.48
CA ALA A 474 0.58 -23.48 2.44
C ALA A 474 1.95 -24.14 2.23
N LEU A 475 3.05 -23.47 2.59
CA LEU A 475 4.38 -24.07 2.64
C LEU A 475 4.50 -25.05 3.81
N GLU A 476 4.03 -24.68 5.00
CA GLU A 476 4.00 -25.57 6.17
C GLU A 476 3.20 -26.85 5.89
N ALA A 477 1.97 -26.71 5.38
CA ALA A 477 1.14 -27.87 5.02
C ALA A 477 1.75 -28.74 3.89
N ALA A 478 2.52 -28.13 2.98
CA ALA A 478 3.21 -28.85 1.91
C ALA A 478 4.48 -29.56 2.40
N ALA A 479 5.17 -29.00 3.40
CA ALA A 479 6.35 -29.61 3.98
C ALA A 479 6.01 -30.94 4.69
N GLU A 480 4.83 -31.03 5.31
CA GLU A 480 4.34 -32.28 5.90
C GLU A 480 4.12 -33.40 4.87
N ASN A 481 3.88 -33.04 3.60
CA ASN A 481 3.62 -33.96 2.48
C ASN A 481 4.75 -33.91 1.44
N ALA A 482 5.95 -33.47 1.83
CA ALA A 482 7.11 -33.40 0.95
C ALA A 482 7.49 -34.79 0.41
N GLU A 483 8.47 -34.87 -0.49
CA GLU A 483 8.98 -36.12 -1.08
C GLU A 483 9.56 -37.07 0.00
N ALA A 484 8.68 -37.66 0.81
CA ALA A 484 9.00 -38.69 1.79
C ALA A 484 9.24 -39.98 1.02
N ARG A 485 10.48 -40.47 1.07
CA ARG A 485 10.81 -41.79 0.54
C ARG A 485 10.17 -42.82 1.46
N LEU A 486 9.16 -43.51 0.95
CA LEU A 486 8.54 -44.64 1.63
C LEU A 486 9.20 -45.95 1.17
N PRO A 487 9.47 -46.90 2.08
CA PRO A 487 10.00 -48.21 1.71
C PRO A 487 8.98 -49.00 0.89
N GLN A 488 9.46 -49.99 0.16
CA GLN A 488 8.57 -50.87 -0.62
C GLN A 488 7.94 -51.92 0.29
N LEU A 489 6.68 -51.73 0.64
CA LEU A 489 5.94 -52.61 1.55
C LEU A 489 4.90 -53.47 0.82
N ARG A 490 4.46 -54.55 1.49
CA ARG A 490 3.35 -55.41 1.04
C ARG A 490 2.25 -55.48 2.09
N VAL A 491 1.01 -55.62 1.65
CA VAL A 491 -0.12 -55.87 2.56
C VAL A 491 0.14 -57.15 3.36
N GLY A 492 -0.08 -57.09 4.67
CA GLY A 492 0.20 -58.15 5.64
C GLY A 492 1.64 -58.16 6.17
N GLN A 493 2.52 -57.29 5.70
CA GLN A 493 3.88 -57.18 6.24
C GLN A 493 3.86 -56.63 7.66
N HIS A 494 4.62 -57.26 8.56
CA HIS A 494 4.78 -56.81 9.94
C HIS A 494 5.88 -55.75 10.05
N LEU A 495 5.66 -54.76 10.91
CA LEU A 495 6.55 -53.65 11.19
C LEU A 495 6.70 -53.49 12.71
N ALA A 496 7.93 -53.21 13.15
CA ALA A 496 8.17 -52.74 14.50
C ALA A 496 7.83 -51.25 14.57
N GLY A 497 7.05 -50.85 15.57
CA GLY A 497 6.79 -49.44 15.88
C GLY A 497 7.65 -48.97 17.04
N ASP A 498 8.36 -47.88 16.87
CA ASP A 498 9.15 -47.23 17.90
C ASP A 498 8.86 -45.72 17.96
N GLU A 499 9.26 -45.09 19.07
CA GLU A 499 9.10 -43.64 19.30
C GLU A 499 7.67 -43.13 19.02
N LEU A 500 6.65 -43.84 19.51
CA LEU A 500 5.27 -43.37 19.47
C LEU A 500 5.13 -42.13 20.38
N ILE A 501 4.83 -40.99 19.80
CA ILE A 501 4.74 -39.70 20.49
C ILE A 501 3.34 -39.11 20.29
N ALA A 502 2.64 -38.86 21.38
CA ALA A 502 1.40 -38.09 21.38
C ALA A 502 1.73 -36.60 21.15
N LEU A 503 1.11 -35.98 20.16
CA LEU A 503 1.34 -34.58 19.78
C LEU A 503 0.06 -33.77 19.97
N GLY A 504 0.15 -32.74 20.78
CA GLY A 504 -0.92 -31.77 20.99
C GLY A 504 -0.86 -30.67 19.94
N HIS A 505 -2.01 -30.36 19.37
CA HIS A 505 -2.20 -29.30 18.39
C HIS A 505 -3.34 -28.39 18.81
N GLU A 506 -3.31 -27.18 18.28
CA GLU A 506 -4.38 -26.20 18.47
C GLU A 506 -4.77 -25.63 17.11
N THR A 507 -6.08 -25.47 16.88
CA THR A 507 -6.55 -24.80 15.67
C THR A 507 -6.11 -23.35 15.67
N THR A 508 -5.65 -22.86 14.52
CA THR A 508 -5.23 -21.46 14.38
C THR A 508 -6.30 -20.62 13.69
N PRO A 509 -6.43 -19.32 14.04
CA PRO A 509 -7.39 -18.44 13.41
C PRO A 509 -7.05 -18.22 11.92
N PRO A 510 -8.04 -17.86 11.08
CA PRO A 510 -7.82 -17.56 9.66
C PRO A 510 -6.65 -16.58 9.45
N ALA A 511 -5.76 -16.90 8.51
CA ALA A 511 -4.58 -16.08 8.23
C ALA A 511 -4.99 -14.66 7.82
N ARG A 512 -4.25 -13.66 8.29
CA ARG A 512 -4.38 -12.30 7.77
C ARG A 512 -4.01 -12.25 6.29
N TYR A 513 -4.57 -11.28 5.59
CA TYR A 513 -4.16 -11.04 4.22
C TYR A 513 -2.72 -10.52 4.15
N THR A 514 -1.91 -11.10 3.29
CA THR A 514 -0.72 -10.47 2.70
C THR A 514 -1.10 -9.65 1.48
N GLU A 515 -0.18 -8.82 0.95
CA GLU A 515 -0.38 -8.15 -0.35
C GLU A 515 -0.67 -9.17 -1.48
N ALA A 516 -0.07 -10.36 -1.46
CA ALA A 516 -0.39 -11.39 -2.45
C ALA A 516 -1.84 -11.87 -2.32
N SER A 517 -2.22 -12.29 -1.12
CA SER A 517 -3.55 -12.87 -0.89
C SER A 517 -4.69 -11.86 -1.03
N ILE A 518 -4.49 -10.57 -0.71
CA ILE A 518 -5.52 -9.55 -0.94
C ILE A 518 -5.67 -9.22 -2.42
N VAL A 519 -4.58 -9.21 -3.21
CA VAL A 519 -4.68 -9.09 -4.69
C VAL A 519 -5.43 -10.29 -5.26
N ALA A 520 -5.13 -11.50 -4.79
CA ALA A 520 -5.82 -12.71 -5.21
C ALA A 520 -7.32 -12.66 -4.87
N GLU A 521 -7.69 -12.18 -3.69
CA GLU A 521 -9.09 -12.07 -3.27
C GLU A 521 -9.84 -10.98 -4.03
N LEU A 522 -9.20 -9.83 -4.28
CA LEU A 522 -9.76 -8.75 -5.10
C LEU A 522 -10.02 -9.23 -6.54
N GLU A 523 -9.06 -9.94 -7.14
CA GLU A 523 -9.24 -10.56 -8.47
C GLU A 523 -10.35 -11.61 -8.46
N LYS A 524 -10.36 -12.51 -7.48
CA LYS A 524 -11.38 -13.57 -7.36
C LYS A 524 -12.79 -13.02 -7.28
N ARG A 525 -12.97 -11.86 -6.64
CA ARG A 525 -14.26 -11.16 -6.52
C ARG A 525 -14.51 -10.16 -7.64
N GLU A 526 -13.60 -10.06 -8.61
CA GLU A 526 -13.70 -9.12 -9.75
C GLU A 526 -13.73 -7.64 -9.32
N ILE A 527 -13.18 -7.36 -8.14
CA ILE A 527 -13.11 -6.02 -7.53
C ILE A 527 -11.80 -5.36 -7.93
N GLY A 528 -11.92 -4.29 -8.72
CA GLY A 528 -10.80 -3.60 -9.30
C GLY A 528 -10.31 -4.25 -10.60
N ARG A 529 -9.22 -3.70 -11.14
CA ARG A 529 -8.62 -4.06 -12.43
C ARG A 529 -7.09 -4.01 -12.31
N PRO A 530 -6.34 -4.52 -13.31
CA PRO A 530 -4.87 -4.45 -13.34
C PRO A 530 -4.26 -3.09 -12.98
N SER A 531 -4.92 -1.99 -13.36
CA SER A 531 -4.49 -0.62 -13.06
C SER A 531 -4.73 -0.18 -11.60
N THR A 532 -5.55 -0.90 -10.82
CA THR A 532 -6.04 -0.44 -9.52
C THR A 532 -5.54 -1.25 -8.33
N TYR A 533 -5.09 -2.51 -8.50
CA TYR A 533 -4.65 -3.34 -7.37
C TYR A 533 -3.58 -2.67 -6.49
N ALA A 534 -2.44 -2.31 -7.08
CA ALA A 534 -1.33 -1.70 -6.34
C ALA A 534 -1.66 -0.30 -5.78
N PRO A 535 -2.34 0.60 -6.52
CA PRO A 535 -2.82 1.88 -5.97
C PRO A 535 -3.79 1.71 -4.80
N THR A 536 -4.75 0.80 -4.87
CA THR A 536 -5.73 0.54 -3.79
C THR A 536 -5.01 0.13 -2.51
N ILE A 537 -4.13 -0.87 -2.59
CA ILE A 537 -3.36 -1.37 -1.43
C ILE A 537 -2.47 -0.26 -0.85
N SER A 538 -1.80 0.51 -1.70
CA SER A 538 -1.00 1.65 -1.25
C SER A 538 -1.86 2.70 -0.55
N THR A 539 -3.05 2.98 -1.07
CA THR A 539 -3.93 4.02 -0.54
C THR A 539 -4.50 3.66 0.83
N ILE A 540 -4.93 2.41 1.04
CA ILE A 540 -5.44 1.99 2.37
C ILE A 540 -4.35 2.02 3.44
N MET A 541 -3.09 1.78 3.05
CA MET A 541 -1.94 1.92 3.95
C MET A 541 -1.56 3.38 4.20
N ASP A 542 -1.42 4.19 3.14
CA ASP A 542 -1.01 5.59 3.23
C ASP A 542 -2.02 6.43 4.04
N ARG A 543 -3.29 6.02 4.07
CA ARG A 543 -4.36 6.67 4.85
C ARG A 543 -4.51 6.12 6.28
N GLY A 544 -3.71 5.14 6.68
CA GLY A 544 -3.72 4.57 8.04
C GLY A 544 -4.92 3.67 8.36
N TYR A 545 -5.64 3.18 7.34
CA TYR A 545 -6.67 2.16 7.56
C TYR A 545 -6.05 0.80 7.84
N VAL A 546 -4.91 0.52 7.22
CA VAL A 546 -4.22 -0.76 7.32
C VAL A 546 -2.74 -0.48 7.56
N THR A 547 -2.14 -1.23 8.47
CA THR A 547 -0.70 -1.25 8.70
C THR A 547 -0.14 -2.62 8.33
N LYS A 548 1.18 -2.69 8.13
CA LYS A 548 1.86 -3.93 7.79
C LYS A 548 2.67 -4.41 8.99
N ARG A 549 2.41 -5.63 9.45
CA ARG A 549 3.19 -6.33 10.49
C ARG A 549 3.80 -7.59 9.86
N GLY A 550 5.11 -7.54 9.57
CA GLY A 550 5.75 -8.56 8.74
C GLY A 550 5.17 -8.58 7.32
N GLY A 551 4.64 -9.73 6.88
CA GLY A 551 3.94 -9.87 5.61
C GLY A 551 2.44 -9.53 5.67
N ALA A 552 1.86 -9.47 6.87
CA ALA A 552 0.43 -9.38 7.10
C ALA A 552 -0.10 -7.93 7.12
N LEU A 553 -1.31 -7.76 6.62
CA LEU A 553 -2.09 -6.52 6.66
C LEU A 553 -3.01 -6.56 7.89
N VAL A 554 -2.84 -5.58 8.78
CA VAL A 554 -3.59 -5.45 10.03
C VAL A 554 -4.45 -4.18 9.96
N PRO A 555 -5.78 -4.24 10.18
CA PRO A 555 -6.61 -3.05 10.17
C PRO A 555 -6.40 -2.22 11.44
N SER A 556 -6.52 -0.90 11.32
CA SER A 556 -6.56 0.00 12.48
C SER A 556 -7.98 0.10 13.06
N TRP A 557 -8.12 0.55 14.31
CA TRP A 557 -9.43 0.80 14.90
C TRP A 557 -10.26 1.84 14.14
N ILE A 558 -9.60 2.81 13.49
CA ILE A 558 -10.27 3.77 12.60
C ILE A 558 -10.91 3.06 11.40
N ALA A 559 -10.26 2.01 10.87
CA ALA A 559 -10.85 1.22 9.80
C ALA A 559 -12.14 0.53 10.25
N PHE A 560 -12.21 -0.02 11.47
CA PHE A 560 -13.44 -0.58 12.02
C PHE A 560 -14.57 0.46 12.09
N SER A 561 -14.31 1.66 12.62
CA SER A 561 -15.30 2.74 12.67
C SER A 561 -15.79 3.16 11.28
N VAL A 562 -14.87 3.29 10.32
CA VAL A 562 -15.23 3.65 8.94
C VAL A 562 -16.05 2.55 8.29
N ILE A 563 -15.63 1.30 8.39
CA ILE A 563 -16.35 0.18 7.77
C ILE A 563 -17.72 0.01 8.41
N ARG A 564 -17.84 0.13 9.73
CA ARG A 564 -19.13 0.11 10.42
C ARG A 564 -20.07 1.21 9.92
N LEU A 565 -19.60 2.45 9.82
CA LEU A 565 -20.40 3.55 9.27
C LEU A 565 -20.87 3.25 7.84
N LEU A 566 -19.99 2.71 7.01
CA LEU A 566 -20.32 2.38 5.63
C LEU A 566 -21.27 1.18 5.53
N GLU A 567 -21.14 0.17 6.38
CA GLU A 567 -22.05 -0.97 6.44
C GLU A 567 -23.46 -0.55 6.90
N GLU A 568 -23.57 0.31 7.90
CA GLU A 568 -24.86 0.73 8.46
C GLU A 568 -25.60 1.74 7.57
N HIS A 569 -24.89 2.65 6.90
CA HIS A 569 -25.51 3.77 6.18
C HIS A 569 -25.28 3.77 4.67
N PHE A 570 -24.33 2.97 4.18
CA PHE A 570 -23.92 2.92 2.78
C PHE A 570 -23.75 1.48 2.28
N ALA A 571 -24.49 0.52 2.84
CA ALA A 571 -24.31 -0.93 2.62
C ALA A 571 -24.12 -1.30 1.13
N LYS A 572 -24.99 -0.77 0.26
CA LYS A 572 -24.93 -0.96 -1.21
C LYS A 572 -23.56 -0.58 -1.80
N TYR A 573 -22.94 0.49 -1.31
CA TYR A 573 -21.71 1.08 -1.86
C TYR A 573 -20.43 0.39 -1.38
N VAL A 574 -20.51 -0.42 -0.32
CA VAL A 574 -19.41 -1.27 0.15
C VAL A 574 -19.68 -2.75 -0.04
N ASP A 575 -20.75 -3.09 -0.74
CA ASP A 575 -21.07 -4.44 -1.17
C ASP A 575 -20.08 -4.92 -2.25
N TYR A 576 -19.71 -6.20 -2.15
CA TYR A 576 -18.73 -6.81 -3.03
C TYR A 576 -19.26 -6.94 -4.46
N ASP A 577 -20.47 -7.46 -4.60
CA ASP A 577 -21.10 -7.71 -5.90
C ASP A 577 -21.47 -6.40 -6.60
N PHE A 578 -21.91 -5.39 -5.84
CA PHE A 578 -22.11 -4.05 -6.38
C PHE A 578 -20.82 -3.48 -6.97
N THR A 579 -19.69 -3.60 -6.27
CA THR A 579 -18.42 -3.05 -6.74
C THR A 579 -17.88 -3.77 -7.97
N ALA A 580 -18.07 -5.09 -8.05
CA ALA A 580 -17.73 -5.89 -9.23
C ALA A 580 -18.57 -5.45 -10.44
N ARG A 581 -19.91 -5.40 -10.29
CA ARG A 581 -20.84 -4.94 -11.34
C ARG A 581 -20.50 -3.55 -11.88
N LEU A 582 -20.10 -2.61 -11.03
CA LEU A 582 -19.71 -1.28 -11.48
C LEU A 582 -18.50 -1.30 -12.43
N GLU A 583 -17.58 -2.25 -12.29
CA GLU A 583 -16.46 -2.37 -13.23
C GLU A 583 -16.90 -3.03 -14.54
N ASP A 584 -17.84 -3.98 -14.50
CA ASP A 584 -18.41 -4.59 -15.70
C ASP A 584 -19.22 -3.58 -16.51
N ASP A 585 -20.00 -2.73 -15.84
CA ASP A 585 -20.70 -1.62 -16.49
C ASP A 585 -19.74 -0.65 -17.20
N LEU A 586 -18.57 -0.39 -16.60
CA LEU A 586 -17.52 0.42 -17.26
C LEU A 586 -16.93 -0.31 -18.48
N ASP A 587 -16.92 -1.64 -18.49
CA ASP A 587 -16.50 -2.44 -19.62
C ASP A 587 -17.56 -2.46 -20.73
N GLU A 588 -18.85 -2.41 -20.39
CA GLU A 588 -19.94 -2.19 -21.36
C GLU A 588 -19.86 -0.81 -22.01
N ILE A 589 -19.58 0.24 -21.24
CA ILE A 589 -19.34 1.59 -21.77
C ILE A 589 -18.13 1.58 -22.71
N ALA A 590 -17.04 0.89 -22.31
CA ALA A 590 -15.84 0.76 -23.12
C ALA A 590 -16.06 0.02 -24.46
N LYS A 591 -17.13 -0.78 -24.56
CA LYS A 591 -17.56 -1.51 -25.76
C LYS A 591 -18.64 -0.77 -26.56
N GLY A 592 -19.04 0.44 -26.15
CA GLY A 592 -20.14 1.18 -26.75
C GLY A 592 -21.53 0.56 -26.52
N GLN A 593 -21.65 -0.37 -25.58
CA GLN A 593 -22.90 -1.09 -25.28
C GLN A 593 -23.80 -0.34 -24.29
N ARG A 594 -23.23 0.64 -23.58
CA ARG A 594 -23.95 1.48 -22.62
C ARG A 594 -23.47 2.92 -22.68
N ALA A 595 -24.39 3.87 -22.56
CA ALA A 595 -24.05 5.29 -22.57
C ALA A 595 -23.58 5.78 -21.19
N ARG A 596 -22.47 6.52 -21.17
CA ARG A 596 -21.91 7.14 -19.95
C ARG A 596 -22.95 7.95 -19.15
N THR A 597 -23.68 8.84 -19.84
CA THR A 597 -24.58 9.80 -19.18
C THR A 597 -25.75 9.10 -18.50
N ASP A 598 -26.32 8.08 -19.15
CA ASP A 598 -27.40 7.28 -18.59
C ASP A 598 -26.93 6.53 -17.34
N TRP A 599 -25.72 5.94 -17.42
CA TRP A 599 -25.11 5.26 -16.29
C TRP A 599 -24.87 6.19 -15.09
N LEU A 600 -24.31 7.39 -15.32
CA LEU A 600 -24.06 8.37 -14.26
C LEU A 600 -25.36 8.89 -13.64
N ASN A 601 -26.42 9.09 -14.45
CA ASN A 601 -27.75 9.44 -13.95
C ASN A 601 -28.34 8.35 -13.06
N LEU A 602 -28.21 7.09 -13.48
CA LEU A 602 -28.64 5.94 -12.70
C LEU A 602 -27.89 5.85 -11.37
N PHE A 603 -26.56 5.93 -11.41
CA PHE A 603 -25.72 5.83 -10.22
C PHE A 603 -25.97 6.98 -9.22
N TYR A 604 -25.98 8.23 -9.70
CA TYR A 604 -25.95 9.39 -8.82
C TYR A 604 -27.34 9.85 -8.40
N PHE A 605 -28.29 9.89 -9.33
CA PHE A 605 -29.66 10.35 -9.09
C PHE A 605 -30.67 9.22 -8.92
N GLY A 606 -30.35 7.97 -9.30
CA GLY A 606 -31.32 6.87 -9.30
C GLY A 606 -32.36 7.04 -10.41
N LYS A 607 -31.99 7.63 -11.55
CA LYS A 607 -32.88 7.88 -12.69
C LYS A 607 -32.50 7.00 -13.87
N GLY A 608 -33.50 6.52 -14.62
CA GLY A 608 -33.30 5.71 -15.83
C GLY A 608 -34.21 4.49 -15.86
N ALA A 609 -34.24 3.79 -17.00
CA ALA A 609 -35.09 2.60 -17.18
C ALA A 609 -34.71 1.44 -16.23
N GLU A 610 -33.46 1.39 -15.79
CA GLU A 610 -32.89 0.36 -14.91
C GLU A 610 -32.88 0.76 -13.42
N ALA A 611 -33.54 1.87 -13.05
CA ALA A 611 -33.54 2.39 -11.68
C ALA A 611 -34.21 1.41 -10.71
N GLN A 612 -33.39 0.66 -9.97
CA GLN A 612 -33.79 -0.19 -8.86
C GLN A 612 -33.33 0.43 -7.54
N GLY A 613 -34.07 1.44 -7.08
CA GLY A 613 -33.83 2.14 -5.82
C GLY A 613 -33.12 3.49 -5.96
N GLU A 614 -32.62 3.98 -4.84
CA GLU A 614 -32.10 5.33 -4.70
C GLU A 614 -30.67 5.49 -5.25
N GLY A 615 -30.40 6.65 -5.86
CA GLY A 615 -29.04 7.08 -6.24
C GLY A 615 -28.23 7.62 -5.06
N LEU A 616 -26.92 7.74 -5.24
CA LEU A 616 -25.98 8.17 -4.19
C LEU A 616 -26.39 9.48 -3.51
N LYS A 617 -26.86 10.46 -4.31
CA LYS A 617 -27.27 11.76 -3.78
C LYS A 617 -28.40 11.61 -2.76
N HIS A 618 -29.43 10.84 -3.11
CA HIS A 618 -30.59 10.65 -2.24
C HIS A 618 -30.22 9.93 -0.94
N VAL A 619 -29.33 8.92 -1.00
CA VAL A 619 -28.83 8.24 0.20
C VAL A 619 -28.12 9.21 1.13
N VAL A 620 -27.28 10.09 0.58
CA VAL A 620 -26.50 11.07 1.36
C VAL A 620 -27.38 12.17 1.95
N ASP A 621 -28.35 12.66 1.19
CA ASP A 621 -29.29 13.70 1.63
C ASP A 621 -30.23 13.19 2.74
N ASN A 622 -30.46 11.87 2.83
CA ASN A 622 -31.39 11.24 3.77
C ASN A 622 -30.73 10.34 4.84
N LEU A 623 -29.46 10.57 5.19
CA LEU A 623 -28.73 9.77 6.19
C LEU A 623 -29.32 9.79 7.62
N GLY A 624 -30.17 10.76 7.93
CA GLY A 624 -30.68 10.98 9.28
C GLY A 624 -29.59 11.32 10.30
N ASP A 625 -29.94 11.19 11.59
CA ASP A 625 -29.01 11.44 12.69
C ASP A 625 -28.13 10.22 12.99
N ILE A 626 -26.90 10.25 12.49
CA ILE A 626 -25.88 9.25 12.81
C ILE A 626 -25.27 9.53 14.18
N ASP A 627 -25.40 8.60 15.13
CA ASP A 627 -24.70 8.67 16.41
C ASP A 627 -23.21 8.36 16.23
N ALA A 628 -22.41 9.43 16.19
CA ALA A 628 -20.96 9.33 16.06
C ALA A 628 -20.33 8.57 17.24
N ARG A 629 -20.91 8.63 18.45
CA ARG A 629 -20.35 7.91 19.60
C ARG A 629 -20.54 6.41 19.41
N ALA A 630 -21.73 5.97 19.01
CA ALA A 630 -22.01 4.56 18.73
C ALA A 630 -21.11 4.01 17.61
N ILE A 631 -20.99 4.72 16.49
CA ILE A 631 -20.15 4.31 15.34
C ILE A 631 -18.68 4.09 15.73
N ASN A 632 -18.15 4.96 16.61
CA ASN A 632 -16.76 4.88 17.05
C ASN A 632 -16.57 4.06 18.32
N SER A 633 -17.49 3.15 18.60
CA SER A 633 -17.44 2.27 19.78
C SER A 633 -17.47 0.80 19.37
N ILE A 634 -16.64 -0.01 20.02
CA ILE A 634 -16.59 -1.46 19.86
C ILE A 634 -16.69 -2.06 21.25
N LYS A 635 -17.67 -2.94 21.46
CA LYS A 635 -17.86 -3.64 22.73
C LYS A 635 -16.78 -4.71 22.89
N ILE A 636 -16.05 -4.68 24.02
CA ILE A 636 -15.03 -5.69 24.35
C ILE A 636 -15.61 -6.69 25.35
N THR A 637 -16.22 -6.20 26.42
CA THR A 637 -16.99 -6.98 27.40
C THR A 637 -18.35 -6.30 27.66
N ASP A 638 -19.15 -6.81 28.58
CA ASP A 638 -20.41 -6.18 28.97
C ASP A 638 -20.24 -4.78 29.58
N ASP A 639 -19.13 -4.55 30.27
CA ASP A 639 -18.80 -3.31 30.96
C ASP A 639 -17.67 -2.48 30.29
N ILE A 640 -16.88 -3.06 29.38
CA ILE A 640 -15.75 -2.40 28.71
C ILE A 640 -16.04 -2.14 27.24
N THR A 641 -15.91 -0.87 26.84
CA THR A 641 -16.04 -0.42 25.46
C THR A 641 -14.75 0.22 24.96
N LEU A 642 -14.23 -0.25 23.83
CA LEU A 642 -13.22 0.48 23.08
C LEU A 642 -13.85 1.64 22.33
N ARG A 643 -13.24 2.83 22.43
CA ARG A 643 -13.66 4.04 21.72
C ARG A 643 -12.54 4.60 20.87
N VAL A 644 -12.88 5.01 19.65
CA VAL A 644 -11.97 5.71 18.74
C VAL A 644 -12.17 7.21 18.88
N GLY A 645 -11.29 7.86 19.64
CA GLY A 645 -11.34 9.31 19.86
C GLY A 645 -10.42 10.10 18.92
N LYS A 646 -10.48 11.43 19.03
CA LYS A 646 -9.61 12.37 18.30
C LYS A 646 -8.10 12.08 18.42
N PHE A 647 -7.68 11.41 19.49
CA PHE A 647 -6.28 11.19 19.81
C PHE A 647 -5.95 9.71 20.00
N GLY A 648 -6.70 8.83 19.33
CA GLY A 648 -6.44 7.39 19.32
C GLY A 648 -7.50 6.56 20.05
N PRO A 649 -7.35 5.22 19.95
CA PRO A 649 -8.20 4.25 20.63
C PRO A 649 -7.95 4.23 22.14
N TYR A 650 -9.02 4.11 22.93
CA TYR A 650 -8.96 3.94 24.38
C TYR A 650 -10.12 3.06 24.86
N LEU A 651 -9.92 2.34 25.94
CA LEU A 651 -10.95 1.61 26.66
C LEU A 651 -11.67 2.55 27.63
N GLU A 652 -12.98 2.38 27.77
CA GLU A 652 -13.81 3.05 28.75
C GLU A 652 -14.67 1.98 29.45
N ARG A 653 -14.59 1.93 30.79
CA ARG A 653 -15.45 1.08 31.61
C ARG A 653 -16.71 1.83 31.99
N ALA A 654 -17.85 1.16 31.92
CA ALA A 654 -19.14 1.71 32.35
C ALA A 654 -19.09 2.06 33.85
N ILE A 655 -19.77 3.15 34.20
CA ILE A 655 -19.91 3.56 35.60
C ILE A 655 -20.88 2.57 36.28
N PRO A 656 -20.53 1.96 37.42
CA PRO A 656 -21.42 1.06 38.14
C PRO A 656 -22.75 1.72 38.50
N GLU A 657 -23.85 0.97 38.47
CA GLU A 657 -25.15 1.47 38.93
C GLU A 657 -25.07 1.83 40.42
N GLY A 658 -25.45 3.08 40.76
CA GLY A 658 -25.37 3.62 42.12
C GLY A 658 -24.10 4.41 42.45
N ALA A 659 -23.21 4.65 41.49
CA ALA A 659 -22.07 5.55 41.69
C ALA A 659 -22.52 7.00 41.99
N GLU A 660 -21.72 7.72 42.77
CA GLU A 660 -22.01 9.12 43.13
C GLU A 660 -22.13 10.01 41.88
N GLU A 661 -23.05 10.97 41.94
CA GLU A 661 -23.33 11.90 40.83
C GLU A 661 -22.06 12.72 40.52
N GLY A 662 -21.52 12.54 39.31
CA GLY A 662 -20.24 13.14 38.90
C GLY A 662 -19.05 12.18 38.84
N THR A 663 -19.24 10.88 39.12
CA THR A 663 -18.21 9.85 38.92
C THR A 663 -17.80 9.76 37.45
N ASP A 664 -16.52 9.92 37.15
CA ASP A 664 -15.98 9.76 35.80
C ASP A 664 -15.76 8.27 35.46
N PRO A 665 -15.99 7.83 34.20
CA PRO A 665 -15.71 6.46 33.81
C PRO A 665 -14.20 6.19 33.79
N GLN A 666 -13.81 5.00 34.25
CA GLN A 666 -12.41 4.56 34.16
C GLN A 666 -12.00 4.41 32.69
N ARG A 667 -10.78 4.87 32.36
CA ARG A 667 -10.24 4.80 30.99
C ARG A 667 -8.81 4.28 30.97
N ALA A 668 -8.49 3.54 29.92
CA ALA A 668 -7.12 3.08 29.62
C ALA A 668 -6.81 3.32 28.14
N ASN A 669 -5.60 3.79 27.82
CA ASN A 669 -5.21 3.95 26.42
C ASN A 669 -4.89 2.58 25.80
N VAL A 670 -5.19 2.41 24.51
CA VAL A 670 -4.80 1.21 23.76
C VAL A 670 -3.54 1.53 22.94
N PRO A 671 -2.44 0.76 23.09
CA PRO A 671 -1.23 0.97 22.31
C PRO A 671 -1.49 0.91 20.79
N GLU A 672 -0.78 1.74 20.01
CA GLU A 672 -0.95 1.81 18.55
C GLU A 672 -0.47 0.53 17.83
N ASP A 673 0.41 -0.25 18.45
CA ASP A 673 0.99 -1.48 17.92
C ASP A 673 0.24 -2.76 18.32
N LEU A 674 -0.72 -2.66 19.25
CA LEU A 674 -1.59 -3.76 19.63
C LEU A 674 -2.56 -4.10 18.49
N ALA A 675 -2.50 -5.32 17.98
CA ALA A 675 -3.41 -5.74 16.92
C ALA A 675 -4.84 -5.91 17.46
N PRO A 676 -5.89 -5.71 16.64
CA PRO A 676 -7.26 -5.81 17.11
C PRO A 676 -7.66 -7.16 17.71
N ASP A 677 -7.16 -8.29 17.17
CA ASP A 677 -7.39 -9.62 17.72
C ASP A 677 -6.65 -9.90 19.04
N GLU A 678 -5.60 -9.14 19.35
CA GLU A 678 -4.83 -9.26 20.60
C GLU A 678 -5.50 -8.51 21.76
N LEU A 679 -6.51 -7.66 21.50
CA LEU A 679 -7.29 -6.97 22.52
C LEU A 679 -8.40 -7.88 23.07
N THR A 680 -8.00 -8.89 23.85
CA THR A 680 -8.91 -9.78 24.58
C THR A 680 -9.49 -9.09 25.83
N ALA A 681 -10.48 -9.71 26.47
CA ALA A 681 -11.02 -9.24 27.74
C ALA A 681 -9.93 -9.19 28.84
N GLU A 682 -9.09 -10.21 28.93
CA GLU A 682 -7.93 -10.25 29.83
C GLU A 682 -6.96 -9.09 29.52
N LYS A 683 -6.64 -8.87 28.23
CA LYS A 683 -5.76 -7.77 27.86
C LYS A 683 -6.35 -6.40 28.20
N ALA A 684 -7.66 -6.25 28.10
CA ALA A 684 -8.36 -5.02 28.47
C ALA A 684 -8.27 -4.76 29.98
N GLU A 685 -8.42 -5.80 30.81
CA GLU A 685 -8.21 -5.72 32.26
C GLU A 685 -6.76 -5.36 32.60
N ASP A 686 -5.78 -5.99 31.95
CA ASP A 686 -4.37 -5.64 32.11
C ASP A 686 -4.11 -4.16 31.81
N LEU A 687 -4.70 -3.64 30.73
CA LEU A 687 -4.58 -2.23 30.38
C LEU A 687 -5.20 -1.33 31.43
N PHE A 688 -6.33 -1.70 32.03
CA PHE A 688 -6.91 -0.95 33.15
C PHE A 688 -6.06 -1.00 34.41
N ALA A 689 -5.54 -2.16 34.78
CA ALA A 689 -4.68 -2.33 35.95
C ALA A 689 -3.39 -1.50 35.81
N ASN A 690 -2.76 -1.54 34.63
CA ASN A 690 -1.55 -0.76 34.37
C ASN A 690 -1.84 0.74 34.15
N SER A 691 -3.04 1.11 33.70
CA SER A 691 -3.43 2.53 33.54
C SER A 691 -3.61 3.27 34.87
N GLN A 692 -3.89 2.55 35.97
CA GLN A 692 -4.10 3.13 37.30
C GLN A 692 -2.81 3.47 38.05
N VAL A 693 -1.62 3.09 37.54
CA VAL A 693 -0.36 3.22 38.30
C VAL A 693 0.29 4.62 38.22
N SER A 694 -0.34 5.61 37.59
CA SER A 694 0.38 6.83 37.22
C SER A 694 -0.12 8.12 37.90
N GLU A 695 -0.11 8.16 39.22
CA GLU A 695 0.11 9.43 39.92
C GLU A 695 1.23 9.23 40.94
N MET A 696 2.47 9.45 40.48
CA MET A 696 3.63 9.41 41.34
C MET A 696 3.88 10.80 41.90
N ASP A 697 3.79 10.93 43.22
CA ASP A 697 4.10 12.17 43.94
C ASP A 697 5.60 12.44 43.88
N LEU A 698 5.99 13.54 43.23
CA LEU A 698 7.38 13.94 43.12
C LEU A 698 7.79 14.91 44.25
N GLY A 699 6.83 15.46 45.01
CA GLY A 699 7.07 16.45 46.05
C GLY A 699 6.56 17.86 45.70
N THR A 700 7.09 18.87 46.38
CA THR A 700 6.60 20.27 46.30
C THR A 700 7.61 21.17 45.60
N ASP A 701 7.15 21.94 44.62
CA ASP A 701 7.94 23.00 43.99
C ASP A 701 8.31 24.09 45.01
N PRO A 702 9.60 24.33 45.30
CA PRO A 702 10.02 25.32 46.28
C PRO A 702 9.73 26.77 45.88
N GLU A 703 9.54 27.07 44.59
CA GLU A 703 9.23 28.44 44.13
C GLU A 703 7.74 28.78 44.28
N THR A 704 6.87 27.82 43.94
CA THR A 704 5.41 28.04 43.92
C THR A 704 4.68 27.46 45.12
N GLY A 705 5.31 26.58 45.89
CA GLY A 705 4.69 25.82 46.98
C GLY A 705 3.68 24.78 46.50
N ARG A 706 3.60 24.50 45.19
CA ARG A 706 2.63 23.57 44.60
C ARG A 706 3.18 22.16 44.51
N LYS A 707 2.30 21.18 44.73
CA LYS A 707 2.63 19.76 44.60
C LYS A 707 2.81 19.39 43.13
N ILE A 708 3.87 18.64 42.81
CA ILE A 708 4.19 18.16 41.47
C ILE A 708 3.99 16.66 41.42
N VAL A 709 3.32 16.18 40.38
CA VAL A 709 3.05 14.75 40.17
C VAL A 709 3.43 14.33 38.76
N ALA A 710 3.94 13.11 38.62
CA ALA A 710 4.11 12.44 37.34
C ALA A 710 2.89 11.56 37.06
N LYS A 711 2.35 11.66 35.84
CA LYS A 711 1.18 10.91 35.38
C LYS A 711 1.40 10.30 34.01
N ASP A 712 0.71 9.21 33.72
CA ASP A 712 0.67 8.63 32.39
C ASP A 712 -0.60 9.11 31.68
N GLY A 713 -0.37 10.00 30.72
CA GLY A 713 -1.43 10.73 30.06
C GLY A 713 -1.77 10.15 28.70
N ARG A 714 -2.83 10.70 28.14
CA ARG A 714 -3.25 10.48 26.75
C ARG A 714 -2.15 10.63 25.68
N TYR A 715 -1.09 11.39 25.95
CA TYR A 715 0.00 11.67 25.01
C TYR A 715 1.33 11.04 25.45
N GLY A 716 1.27 10.09 26.37
CA GLY A 716 2.42 9.55 27.10
C GLY A 716 2.59 10.21 28.46
N ALA A 717 3.61 9.75 29.19
CA ALA A 717 3.94 10.22 30.51
C ALA A 717 4.27 11.72 30.56
N TYR A 718 3.80 12.40 31.59
CA TYR A 718 3.95 13.84 31.77
C TYR A 718 4.00 14.20 33.26
N VAL A 719 4.53 15.37 33.56
CA VAL A 719 4.50 15.97 34.90
C VAL A 719 3.57 17.17 34.90
N THR A 720 2.87 17.37 36.01
CA THR A 720 1.95 18.50 36.20
C THR A 720 1.98 18.98 37.64
N GLU A 721 1.77 20.27 37.84
CA GLU A 721 1.47 20.80 39.17
C GLU A 721 -0.02 20.62 39.52
N ILE A 722 -0.30 20.45 40.81
CA ILE A 722 -1.65 20.45 41.38
C ILE A 722 -1.96 21.86 41.87
N ILE A 723 -3.01 22.46 41.30
CA ILE A 723 -3.54 23.75 41.75
C ILE A 723 -4.70 23.47 42.70
N PRO A 724 -4.62 23.84 43.99
CA PRO A 724 -5.73 23.68 44.92
C PRO A 724 -6.93 24.52 44.45
N GLU A 725 -8.12 23.92 44.44
CA GLU A 725 -9.35 24.67 44.15
C GLU A 725 -9.66 25.62 45.32
N PRO A 726 -10.12 26.86 45.06
CA PRO A 726 -10.45 27.80 46.11
C PRO A 726 -11.59 27.25 46.98
N THR A 727 -11.47 27.44 48.29
CA THR A 727 -12.46 26.95 49.26
C THR A 727 -13.80 27.69 49.10
N ALA A 728 -14.90 27.07 49.56
CA ALA A 728 -16.24 27.67 49.50
C ALA A 728 -16.31 29.05 50.19
N GLU A 729 -15.48 29.26 51.23
CA GLU A 729 -15.35 30.53 51.96
C GLU A 729 -14.67 31.62 51.12
N GLU A 730 -13.62 31.27 50.35
CA GLU A 730 -12.90 32.19 49.45
C GLU A 730 -13.75 32.57 48.21
N LEU A 731 -14.60 31.66 47.76
CA LEU A 731 -15.60 31.93 46.72
C LEU A 731 -16.73 32.84 47.22
N ALA A 732 -17.09 32.76 48.50
CA ALA A 732 -18.13 33.58 49.13
C ALA A 732 -17.68 35.01 49.47
N ALA A 733 -16.37 35.24 49.62
CA ALA A 733 -15.79 36.55 49.95
C ALA A 733 -15.62 37.51 48.74
N GLN A 734 -16.01 37.09 47.52
CA GLN A 734 -15.87 37.94 46.34
C GLN A 734 -16.90 39.10 46.35
N PRO A 735 -16.47 40.35 46.07
CA PRO A 735 -17.36 41.50 46.09
C PRO A 735 -18.47 41.38 45.03
N VAL A 736 -19.71 41.56 45.46
CA VAL A 736 -20.89 41.46 44.58
C VAL A 736 -20.94 42.69 43.66
N GLU A 737 -20.71 42.49 42.37
CA GLU A 737 -20.97 43.53 41.36
C GLU A 737 -22.47 43.70 41.14
N TYR A 738 -22.96 44.92 40.96
CA TYR A 738 -24.34 45.21 40.61
C TYR A 738 -24.46 45.68 39.15
N TYR A 739 -25.55 45.32 38.47
CA TYR A 739 -25.95 45.93 37.20
C TYR A 739 -26.30 47.41 37.40
N LYS A 740 -26.26 48.21 36.33
CA LYS A 740 -26.64 49.65 36.38
C LYS A 740 -28.08 49.91 36.86
N ASN A 741 -28.93 48.88 36.89
CA ASN A 741 -30.30 48.91 37.41
C ASN A 741 -30.43 48.47 38.89
N GLY A 742 -29.32 48.34 39.62
CA GLY A 742 -29.30 48.02 41.05
C GLY A 742 -29.46 46.55 41.42
N LYS A 743 -29.53 45.62 40.45
CA LYS A 743 -29.59 44.16 40.73
C LYS A 743 -28.18 43.55 40.86
N PRO A 744 -27.93 42.63 41.81
CA PRO A 744 -26.64 41.94 41.90
C PRO A 744 -26.41 41.04 40.68
N LYS A 745 -25.19 41.04 40.15
CA LYS A 745 -24.75 40.13 39.09
C LYS A 745 -24.43 38.76 39.69
N PRO A 746 -24.68 37.66 38.96
CA PRO A 746 -24.25 36.33 39.40
C PRO A 746 -22.71 36.30 39.57
N PRO A 747 -22.20 35.59 40.59
CA PRO A 747 -20.75 35.51 40.84
C PRO A 747 -20.05 34.94 39.60
N LYS A 748 -19.01 35.64 39.13
CA LYS A 748 -18.18 35.13 38.04
C LYS A 748 -17.49 33.85 38.53
N LYS A 749 -17.63 32.74 37.79
CA LYS A 749 -16.79 31.55 38.03
C LYS A 749 -15.33 32.00 38.01
N PRO A 750 -14.51 31.65 39.02
CA PRO A 750 -13.11 32.02 39.03
C PRO A 750 -12.45 31.48 37.76
N THR A 751 -11.59 32.29 37.15
CA THR A 751 -10.75 31.86 36.04
C THR A 751 -9.87 30.71 36.52
N LYS A 752 -10.18 29.47 36.11
CA LYS A 752 -9.34 28.29 36.39
C LYS A 752 -7.96 28.55 35.82
N VAL A 753 -6.98 28.75 36.71
CA VAL A 753 -5.57 28.81 36.33
C VAL A 753 -5.20 27.44 35.75
N LYS A 754 -4.61 27.41 34.56
CA LYS A 754 -4.18 26.15 33.95
C LYS A 754 -2.91 25.67 34.68
N PRO A 755 -2.84 24.40 35.09
CA PRO A 755 -1.62 23.84 35.67
C PRO A 755 -0.50 23.87 34.64
N ARG A 756 0.72 24.16 35.10
CA ARG A 756 1.93 23.92 34.30
C ARG A 756 2.07 22.41 34.08
N THR A 757 2.32 22.02 32.83
CA THR A 757 2.48 20.62 32.42
C THR A 757 3.66 20.48 31.48
N ALA A 758 4.42 19.39 31.58
CA ALA A 758 5.44 19.04 30.60
C ALA A 758 5.48 17.54 30.35
N SER A 759 5.64 17.12 29.08
CA SER A 759 5.83 15.71 28.73
C SER A 759 7.18 15.20 29.21
N LEU A 760 7.22 13.96 29.69
CA LEU A 760 8.48 13.27 29.95
C LEU A 760 9.23 13.03 28.63
N PHE A 761 10.55 12.98 28.74
CA PHE A 761 11.44 12.59 27.67
C PHE A 761 11.31 11.09 27.37
N LYS A 762 11.71 10.68 26.17
CA LYS A 762 11.54 9.27 25.76
C LYS A 762 12.34 8.29 26.65
N SER A 763 13.43 8.76 27.25
CA SER A 763 14.25 7.99 28.18
C SER A 763 13.72 7.97 29.62
N MET A 764 12.70 8.77 29.94
CA MET A 764 12.16 8.91 31.29
C MET A 764 10.88 8.09 31.46
N THR A 765 10.68 7.56 32.66
CA THR A 765 9.48 6.82 33.06
C THR A 765 8.81 7.50 34.25
N VAL A 766 7.53 7.22 34.49
CA VAL A 766 6.78 7.81 35.62
C VAL A 766 7.39 7.38 36.95
N GLU A 767 7.95 6.18 37.00
CA GLU A 767 8.53 5.56 38.20
C GLU A 767 9.94 6.07 38.51
N SER A 768 10.68 6.56 37.50
CA SER A 768 12.08 6.94 37.65
C SER A 768 12.34 8.45 37.67
N VAL A 769 11.36 9.28 37.29
CA VAL A 769 11.54 10.73 37.18
C VAL A 769 11.64 11.39 38.56
N THR A 770 12.59 12.31 38.71
CA THR A 770 12.79 13.05 39.96
C THR A 770 12.11 14.42 39.94
N LEU A 771 11.90 15.03 41.12
CA LEU A 771 11.35 16.40 41.23
C LEU A 771 12.19 17.43 40.46
N GLU A 772 13.51 17.30 40.51
CA GLU A 772 14.44 18.23 39.85
C GLU A 772 14.27 18.17 38.33
N GLU A 773 14.18 16.96 37.77
CA GLU A 773 13.94 16.76 36.34
C GLU A 773 12.55 17.26 35.93
N ALA A 774 11.52 17.01 36.73
CA ALA A 774 10.17 17.50 36.49
C ALA A 774 10.11 19.03 36.45
N LEU A 775 10.76 19.72 37.39
CA LEU A 775 10.84 21.18 37.41
C LEU A 775 11.59 21.73 36.19
N LYS A 776 12.68 21.07 35.77
CA LYS A 776 13.39 21.43 34.52
C LYS A 776 12.49 21.28 33.30
N LEU A 777 11.71 20.20 33.20
CA LEU A 777 10.77 20.00 32.10
C LEU A 777 9.65 21.06 32.09
N MET A 778 9.10 21.40 33.26
CA MET A 778 8.04 22.40 33.40
C MET A 778 8.52 23.85 33.19
N SER A 779 9.83 24.09 33.15
CA SER A 779 10.40 25.38 32.77
C SER A 779 10.39 25.63 31.24
N LEU A 780 10.04 24.61 30.44
CA LEU A 780 9.93 24.74 29.00
C LEU A 780 8.58 25.38 28.60
N PRO A 781 8.54 26.21 27.54
CA PRO A 781 9.62 26.51 26.59
C PRO A 781 10.70 27.47 27.14
N ARG A 782 11.98 27.14 26.92
CA ARG A 782 13.11 28.02 27.30
C ARG A 782 13.35 29.06 26.21
N VAL A 783 13.37 30.33 26.59
CA VAL A 783 13.67 31.46 25.69
C VAL A 783 15.19 31.60 25.54
N LEU A 784 15.70 31.57 24.30
CA LEU A 784 17.12 31.72 23.99
C LEU A 784 17.52 33.17 23.71
N GLY A 785 16.56 34.01 23.31
CA GLY A 785 16.76 35.39 22.90
C GLY A 785 15.95 35.73 21.64
N ALA A 786 16.18 36.92 21.08
CA ALA A 786 15.59 37.35 19.82
C ALA A 786 16.62 37.33 18.68
N ASP A 787 16.16 37.12 17.45
CA ASP A 787 17.00 37.29 16.27
C ASP A 787 17.26 38.78 15.93
N ALA A 788 18.02 39.02 14.86
CA ALA A 788 18.34 40.37 14.39
C ALA A 788 17.08 41.17 13.96
N GLU A 789 15.98 40.49 13.67
CA GLU A 789 14.67 41.05 13.31
C GLU A 789 13.73 41.24 14.53
N GLY A 790 14.17 40.84 15.74
CA GLY A 790 13.41 40.96 16.99
C GLY A 790 12.42 39.81 17.24
N GLU A 791 12.48 38.72 16.49
CA GLU A 791 11.62 37.54 16.66
C GLU A 791 12.20 36.59 17.72
N GLU A 792 11.41 36.27 18.76
CA GLU A 792 11.81 35.42 19.87
C GLU A 792 12.03 33.97 19.44
N ILE A 793 13.16 33.40 19.84
CA ILE A 793 13.53 32.00 19.64
C ILE A 793 13.34 31.24 20.94
N THR A 794 12.50 30.21 20.90
CA THR A 794 12.24 29.29 22.02
C THR A 794 12.70 27.88 21.68
N VAL A 795 13.11 27.12 22.70
CA VAL A 795 13.44 25.69 22.61
C VAL A 795 12.53 24.88 23.51
N GLN A 796 11.98 23.78 22.98
CA GLN A 796 10.96 22.97 23.65
C GLN A 796 10.93 21.54 23.10
N ASN A 797 10.31 20.62 23.84
CA ASN A 797 10.04 19.26 23.36
C ASN A 797 8.59 19.13 22.86
N GLY A 798 8.37 18.30 21.84
CA GLY A 798 7.05 18.03 21.29
C GLY A 798 6.90 16.58 20.84
N ARG A 799 5.76 16.24 20.23
CA ARG A 799 5.43 14.85 19.80
C ARG A 799 6.53 14.18 18.94
N PHE A 800 7.28 14.96 18.17
CA PHE A 800 8.30 14.45 17.26
C PHE A 800 9.73 14.65 17.78
N GLY A 801 9.90 14.94 19.07
CA GLY A 801 11.17 15.23 19.71
C GLY A 801 11.47 16.73 19.83
N PRO A 802 12.70 17.06 20.23
CA PRO A 802 13.10 18.42 20.62
C PRO A 802 13.22 19.35 19.41
N TYR A 803 12.81 20.60 19.56
CA TYR A 803 12.83 21.57 18.47
C TYR A 803 12.96 23.03 18.94
N LEU A 804 13.51 23.85 18.05
CA LEU A 804 13.52 25.30 18.11
C LEU A 804 12.29 25.85 17.40
N LYS A 805 11.74 26.95 17.92
CA LYS A 805 10.64 27.69 17.29
C LYS A 805 10.96 29.18 17.23
N LYS A 806 10.79 29.76 16.04
CA LYS A 806 10.93 31.19 15.75
C LYS A 806 9.68 31.62 14.97
N GLY A 807 8.73 32.22 15.67
CA GLY A 807 7.37 32.49 15.18
C GLY A 807 6.67 31.26 14.57
N SER A 808 6.61 31.21 13.23
CA SER A 808 6.02 30.10 12.46
C SER A 808 7.04 29.11 11.89
N ASP A 809 8.35 29.40 11.96
CA ASP A 809 9.39 28.45 11.59
C ASP A 809 9.76 27.56 12.78
N SER A 810 10.00 26.28 12.52
CA SER A 810 10.37 25.30 13.54
C SER A 810 11.42 24.36 12.98
N ARG A 811 12.46 24.08 13.77
CA ARG A 811 13.62 23.26 13.39
C ARG A 811 13.89 22.22 14.48
N SER A 812 13.90 20.94 14.12
CA SER A 812 14.27 19.87 15.05
C SER A 812 15.74 19.98 15.45
N ILE A 813 16.06 19.60 16.68
CA ILE A 813 17.43 19.45 17.19
C ILE A 813 17.73 17.98 17.48
N GLU A 814 18.99 17.63 17.77
CA GLU A 814 19.45 16.25 17.69
C GLU A 814 19.10 15.41 18.92
N SER A 815 19.15 15.99 20.12
CA SER A 815 18.89 15.27 21.37
C SER A 815 18.04 16.09 22.34
N GLU A 816 17.34 15.41 23.25
CA GLU A 816 16.51 16.04 24.27
C GLU A 816 17.38 16.83 25.28
N GLU A 817 18.60 16.37 25.56
CA GLU A 817 19.58 17.10 26.37
C GLU A 817 19.97 18.46 25.77
N GLN A 818 20.03 18.53 24.44
CA GLN A 818 20.39 19.75 23.72
C GLN A 818 19.39 20.90 23.98
N ILE A 819 18.17 20.60 24.43
CA ILE A 819 17.17 21.63 24.82
C ILE A 819 17.75 22.57 25.89
N PHE A 820 18.50 22.04 26.84
CA PHE A 820 18.99 22.80 27.99
C PHE A 820 20.34 23.47 27.74
N THR A 821 21.13 22.95 26.80
CA THR A 821 22.50 23.42 26.54
C THR A 821 22.61 24.32 25.31
N ILE A 822 21.67 24.25 24.36
CA ILE A 822 21.76 25.03 23.10
C ILE A 822 21.80 26.53 23.36
N THR A 823 22.66 27.22 22.62
CA THR A 823 22.86 28.67 22.71
C THR A 823 22.10 29.42 21.60
N LEU A 824 21.95 30.73 21.75
CA LEU A 824 21.33 31.57 20.72
C LEU A 824 22.11 31.52 19.40
N ASP A 825 23.44 31.52 19.45
CA ASP A 825 24.29 31.48 18.25
C ASP A 825 24.15 30.17 17.47
N GLU A 826 24.06 29.04 18.17
CA GLU A 826 23.80 27.73 17.56
C GLU A 826 22.39 27.65 16.96
N ALA A 827 21.39 28.20 17.64
CA ALA A 827 20.02 28.27 17.12
C ALA A 827 19.96 29.12 15.83
N LEU A 828 20.64 30.27 15.81
CA LEU A 828 20.75 31.12 14.61
C LEU A 828 21.48 30.40 13.47
N ALA A 829 22.53 29.63 13.76
CA ALA A 829 23.22 28.80 12.77
C ALA A 829 22.30 27.74 12.16
N ILE A 830 21.43 27.11 12.96
CA ILE A 830 20.43 26.14 12.48
C ILE A 830 19.38 26.83 11.58
N TYR A 831 18.94 28.05 11.95
CA TYR A 831 18.00 28.82 11.14
C TYR A 831 18.60 29.35 9.83
N ALA A 832 19.91 29.62 9.80
CA ALA A 832 20.63 30.03 8.59
C ALA A 832 20.72 28.91 7.53
N GLN A 833 20.56 27.65 7.94
CA GLN A 833 20.51 26.52 7.00
C GLN A 833 19.15 26.44 6.29
N PRO A 834 19.13 26.09 4.99
CA PRO A 834 17.87 25.93 4.25
C PRO A 834 17.00 24.86 4.91
N LYS A 835 15.68 25.12 5.00
CA LYS A 835 14.71 24.23 5.65
C LYS A 835 14.71 22.83 5.02
N GLN A 836 15.43 21.90 5.65
CA GLN A 836 15.42 20.50 5.28
C GLN A 836 14.21 19.83 5.91
N ARG A 837 13.30 19.30 5.08
CA ARG A 837 12.19 18.47 5.57
C ARG A 837 12.77 17.16 6.15
N GLY A 838 12.74 17.05 7.47
CA GLY A 838 12.79 15.81 8.25
C GLY A 838 13.89 14.82 7.91
N ARG A 839 15.02 14.90 8.62
CA ARG A 839 15.87 13.74 8.86
C ARG A 839 16.11 13.60 10.36
N ARG A 840 15.98 12.35 10.84
CA ARG A 840 16.26 11.88 12.21
C ARG A 840 17.63 12.36 12.71
N ALA A 841 17.75 12.49 14.03
CA ALA A 841 19.00 12.66 14.77
C ALA A 841 20.09 11.67 14.30
N ALA A 842 21.36 12.12 14.34
CA ALA A 842 22.50 11.35 13.90
C ALA A 842 22.67 10.07 14.74
N VAL A 843 22.53 8.90 14.11
CA VAL A 843 22.79 7.59 14.71
C VAL A 843 24.32 7.41 14.83
N PRO A 844 24.85 6.89 15.96
CA PRO A 844 26.25 6.54 16.11
C PRO A 844 26.73 5.60 14.98
N PRO A 845 28.00 5.68 14.54
CA PRO A 845 28.51 4.80 13.52
C PRO A 845 28.51 3.33 13.98
N LEU A 846 28.21 2.42 13.06
CA LEU A 846 28.19 0.97 13.25
C LEU A 846 29.59 0.36 13.44
N ALA A 847 30.63 1.03 12.93
CA ALA A 847 32.04 0.66 13.09
C ALA A 847 32.96 1.85 12.75
N GLU A 848 34.16 1.91 13.31
CA GLU A 848 35.16 2.95 13.00
C GLU A 848 36.50 2.31 12.63
N PHE A 849 37.14 2.82 11.57
CA PHE A 849 38.38 2.24 11.00
C PHE A 849 39.54 3.24 10.97
N GLY A 850 39.50 4.26 11.84
CA GLY A 850 40.54 5.29 11.94
C GLY A 850 40.59 6.22 10.73
N VAL A 851 41.70 6.93 10.54
CA VAL A 851 41.83 7.99 9.52
C VAL A 851 42.12 7.39 8.14
N ASP A 852 41.44 7.91 7.11
CA ASP A 852 41.69 7.62 5.70
C ASP A 852 42.99 8.29 5.22
N PRO A 853 43.90 7.57 4.55
CA PRO A 853 45.18 8.13 4.10
C PRO A 853 45.05 9.13 2.94
N THR A 854 43.89 9.22 2.28
CA THR A 854 43.69 10.14 1.14
C THR A 854 42.91 11.39 1.54
N SER A 855 41.87 11.27 2.37
CA SER A 855 41.05 12.40 2.79
C SER A 855 41.39 12.95 4.18
N GLU A 856 42.29 12.30 4.92
CA GLU A 856 42.71 12.65 6.29
C GLU A 856 41.54 12.74 7.29
N LYS A 857 40.40 12.10 6.97
CA LYS A 857 39.19 12.07 7.82
C LYS A 857 38.90 10.66 8.33
N ASN A 858 38.18 10.56 9.45
CA ASN A 858 37.80 9.28 10.04
C ASN A 858 36.87 8.49 9.11
N ILE A 859 37.25 7.24 8.85
CA ILE A 859 36.44 6.24 8.18
C ILE A 859 35.51 5.62 9.20
N VAL A 860 34.21 5.77 8.96
CA VAL A 860 33.16 5.21 9.80
C VAL A 860 32.13 4.49 8.93
N VAL A 861 31.51 3.46 9.47
CA VAL A 861 30.37 2.79 8.86
C VAL A 861 29.10 3.34 9.48
N LYS A 862 28.11 3.71 8.68
CA LYS A 862 26.82 4.21 9.16
C LYS A 862 25.69 3.42 8.54
N ASP A 863 24.57 3.34 9.24
CA ASP A 863 23.37 2.75 8.67
C ASP A 863 22.70 3.71 7.69
N GLY A 864 22.22 3.18 6.57
CA GLY A 864 21.70 3.97 5.46
C GLY A 864 20.49 3.31 4.81
N ARG A 865 19.71 4.09 4.04
CA ARG A 865 18.50 3.63 3.33
C ARG A 865 18.69 2.37 2.47
N PHE A 866 19.93 2.05 2.09
CA PHE A 866 20.28 0.92 1.23
C PHE A 866 21.13 -0.16 1.93
N GLY A 867 21.20 -0.11 3.27
CA GLY A 867 22.09 -0.90 4.12
C GLY A 867 23.29 -0.09 4.63
N PRO A 868 24.16 -0.71 5.47
CA PRO A 868 25.35 -0.09 6.00
C PRO A 868 26.25 0.46 4.90
N TYR A 869 26.88 1.61 5.13
CA TYR A 869 27.81 2.22 4.17
C TYR A 869 29.03 2.79 4.87
N ILE A 870 30.18 2.66 4.21
CA ILE A 870 31.47 3.21 4.62
C ILE A 870 31.54 4.67 4.16
N THR A 871 31.97 5.56 5.05
CA THR A 871 32.13 6.98 4.77
C THR A 871 33.33 7.58 5.50
N ASP A 872 34.07 8.44 4.80
CA ASP A 872 35.10 9.32 5.36
C ASP A 872 34.58 10.76 5.57
N GLY A 873 33.26 10.96 5.50
CA GLY A 873 32.60 12.27 5.52
C GLY A 873 32.59 13.02 4.18
N ILE A 874 33.23 12.50 3.12
CA ILE A 874 33.23 13.10 1.76
C ILE A 874 32.70 12.10 0.72
N THR A 875 33.19 10.87 0.76
CA THR A 875 32.89 9.77 -0.14
C THR A 875 32.11 8.70 0.62
N ASN A 876 30.97 8.28 0.06
CA ASN A 876 30.13 7.24 0.64
C ASN A 876 30.07 6.03 -0.30
N ILE A 877 30.33 4.84 0.23
CA ILE A 877 30.16 3.58 -0.50
C ILE A 877 29.42 2.56 0.36
N THR A 878 28.37 1.95 -0.18
CA THR A 878 27.59 0.90 0.51
C THR A 878 28.47 -0.31 0.76
N VAL A 879 28.41 -0.88 1.97
CA VAL A 879 29.07 -2.14 2.31
C VAL A 879 28.48 -3.23 1.40
N PRO A 880 29.31 -4.00 0.67
CA PRO A 880 28.81 -5.08 -0.18
C PRO A 880 27.96 -6.08 0.61
N ARG A 881 26.81 -6.49 0.07
CA ARG A 881 25.86 -7.39 0.77
C ARG A 881 26.39 -8.79 1.08
N THR A 882 27.56 -9.13 0.56
CA THR A 882 28.26 -10.40 0.80
C THR A 882 29.26 -10.33 1.94
N THR A 883 29.48 -9.14 2.52
CA THR A 883 30.46 -8.89 3.59
C THR A 883 29.71 -8.55 4.86
N SER A 884 29.94 -9.30 5.94
CA SER A 884 29.39 -8.98 7.25
C SER A 884 30.16 -7.79 7.85
N LEU A 885 29.52 -7.04 8.76
CA LEU A 885 30.17 -5.89 9.41
C LEU A 885 31.34 -6.29 10.32
N GLU A 886 31.30 -7.50 10.85
CA GLU A 886 32.32 -8.07 11.74
C GLU A 886 33.58 -8.49 10.98
N GLU A 887 33.46 -8.81 9.69
CA GLU A 887 34.56 -9.23 8.81
C GLU A 887 35.21 -8.07 8.02
N LEU A 888 34.63 -6.88 8.09
CA LEU A 888 35.10 -5.72 7.33
C LEU A 888 36.39 -5.17 7.95
N THR A 889 37.51 -5.22 7.21
CA THR A 889 38.80 -4.68 7.70
C THR A 889 39.02 -3.22 7.28
N ARG A 890 39.95 -2.54 7.97
CA ARG A 890 40.35 -1.17 7.66
C ARG A 890 40.87 -1.02 6.23
N GLU A 891 41.67 -1.97 5.78
CA GLU A 891 42.29 -1.96 4.45
C GLU A 891 41.21 -2.07 3.36
N GLN A 892 40.23 -2.94 3.56
CA GLN A 892 39.09 -3.09 2.64
C GLN A 892 38.22 -1.83 2.61
N ALA A 893 38.01 -1.18 3.76
CA ALA A 893 37.25 0.06 3.83
C ALA A 893 37.93 1.22 3.06
N ILE A 894 39.26 1.32 3.16
CA ILE A 894 40.07 2.28 2.39
C ILE A 894 40.00 1.98 0.89
N GLU A 895 40.14 0.71 0.50
CA GLU A 895 40.12 0.28 -0.90
C GLU A 895 38.76 0.58 -1.55
N LEU A 896 37.66 0.27 -0.88
CA LEU A 896 36.30 0.55 -1.36
C LEU A 896 36.05 2.06 -1.52
N LEU A 897 36.56 2.89 -0.61
CA LEU A 897 36.48 4.34 -0.75
C LEU A 897 37.36 4.86 -1.90
N ALA A 898 38.56 4.32 -2.08
CA ALA A 898 39.45 4.66 -3.18
C ALA A 898 38.83 4.31 -4.55
N ASP A 899 38.25 3.12 -4.67
CA ASP A 899 37.51 2.67 -5.85
C ASP A 899 36.33 3.60 -6.18
N LYS A 900 35.64 4.07 -5.15
CA LYS A 900 34.53 5.01 -5.32
C LYS A 900 35.02 6.38 -5.82
N ARG A 901 36.14 6.87 -5.30
CA ARG A 901 36.78 8.13 -5.73
C ARG A 901 37.25 8.03 -7.18
N ALA A 902 37.87 6.91 -7.54
CA ALA A 902 38.36 6.64 -8.90
C ALA A 902 37.24 6.63 -9.95
N ARG A 903 36.03 6.19 -9.57
CA ARG A 903 34.85 6.15 -10.46
C ARG A 903 34.25 7.54 -10.75
N GLY A 904 34.56 8.58 -9.95
CA GLY A 904 34.13 9.96 -10.15
C GLY A 904 32.61 10.24 -10.07
N PRO A 905 32.18 11.51 -9.96
CA PRO A 905 30.76 11.86 -9.93
C PRO A 905 30.11 11.77 -11.32
N VAL A 906 28.93 11.14 -11.40
CA VAL A 906 28.11 11.11 -12.63
C VAL A 906 27.66 12.54 -12.96
N LYS A 907 28.17 13.10 -14.08
CA LYS A 907 27.85 14.46 -14.56
C LYS A 907 26.35 14.63 -14.81
N ARG A 908 25.64 15.33 -13.91
CA ARG A 908 24.42 16.08 -14.26
C ARG A 908 24.84 17.40 -14.92
N THR A 909 24.26 17.70 -16.07
CA THR A 909 24.39 18.99 -16.76
C THR A 909 23.98 20.14 -15.83
N ALA A 910 24.92 21.05 -15.56
CA ALA A 910 24.73 22.23 -14.71
C ALA A 910 23.92 23.31 -15.45
N LYS A 911 22.93 23.91 -14.75
CA LYS A 911 22.29 25.16 -15.19
C LYS A 911 23.21 26.34 -14.84
N LYS A 912 23.56 27.11 -15.87
CA LYS A 912 24.30 28.38 -15.80
C LYS A 912 23.51 29.40 -14.95
N ALA A 913 24.18 30.04 -13.99
CA ALA A 913 23.61 31.14 -13.21
C ALA A 913 23.38 32.38 -14.10
N PRO A 914 22.28 33.15 -13.94
CA PRO A 914 22.12 34.41 -14.63
C PRO A 914 22.96 35.51 -13.97
N ALA A 915 23.68 36.27 -14.80
CA ALA A 915 24.46 37.43 -14.38
C ALA A 915 23.58 38.52 -13.74
N LYS A 916 24.05 39.09 -12.63
CA LYS A 916 23.43 40.23 -11.95
C LYS A 916 23.52 41.49 -12.83
N LYS A 917 22.37 42.13 -13.09
CA LYS A 917 22.29 43.49 -13.65
C LYS A 917 22.27 44.52 -12.50
N PRO A 918 22.90 45.70 -12.62
CA PRO A 918 23.04 46.65 -11.51
C PRO A 918 21.72 47.39 -11.21
N ALA A 919 21.57 47.81 -9.95
CA ALA A 919 20.44 48.57 -9.44
C ALA A 919 20.31 49.95 -10.12
N ALA A 920 19.12 50.27 -10.63
CA ALA A 920 18.78 51.60 -11.13
C ALA A 920 17.97 52.39 -10.08
N LYS A 921 18.38 53.64 -9.88
CA LYS A 921 17.91 54.63 -8.90
C LYS A 921 16.44 55.03 -9.09
N LYS A 922 15.80 55.36 -7.96
CA LYS A 922 14.49 56.06 -7.83
C LYS A 922 14.58 57.51 -8.31
N ALA A 923 13.60 57.98 -9.09
CA ALA A 923 13.05 59.35 -9.13
C ALA A 923 11.71 59.35 -9.94
N PRO A 924 10.88 60.41 -9.94
CA PRO A 924 9.69 60.53 -9.09
C PRO A 924 8.34 60.53 -9.86
N ALA A 925 7.26 60.49 -9.09
CA ALA A 925 5.85 60.46 -9.53
C ALA A 925 5.46 61.59 -10.49
N LYS A 926 4.63 61.26 -11.50
CA LYS A 926 3.90 62.24 -12.32
C LYS A 926 2.39 62.05 -12.20
N LYS A 927 1.75 63.18 -11.89
CA LYS A 927 0.30 63.42 -11.71
C LYS A 927 -0.53 62.94 -12.90
N THR A 928 -1.69 62.39 -12.56
CA THR A 928 -2.88 62.25 -13.40
C THR A 928 -3.51 63.63 -13.68
N THR A 929 -3.81 63.91 -14.94
CA THR A 929 -4.76 64.97 -15.35
C THR A 929 -5.84 64.39 -16.26
N ALA A 930 -7.04 64.91 -16.02
CA ALA A 930 -8.33 64.45 -16.51
C ALA A 930 -8.50 64.50 -18.03
N LYS A 931 -9.37 63.62 -18.55
CA LYS A 931 -10.00 63.80 -19.86
C LYS A 931 -11.52 63.90 -19.69
N LYS A 932 -12.02 65.07 -20.09
CA LYS A 932 -13.39 65.54 -20.05
C LYS A 932 -14.20 64.90 -21.20
N THR A 933 -15.43 64.54 -20.89
CA THR A 933 -16.49 64.13 -21.81
C THR A 933 -17.05 65.33 -22.57
N THR A 934 -17.36 65.13 -23.85
CA THR A 934 -18.41 65.87 -24.57
C THR A 934 -19.07 64.95 -25.60
N ALA A 935 -20.40 64.96 -25.57
CA ALA A 935 -21.30 64.22 -26.42
C ALA A 935 -21.51 64.88 -27.80
N LYS A 936 -21.93 64.11 -28.80
CA LYS A 936 -22.97 64.56 -29.73
C LYS A 936 -23.72 63.38 -30.36
N LYS A 937 -25.02 63.63 -30.54
CA LYS A 937 -26.12 62.80 -31.04
C LYS A 937 -26.09 62.61 -32.57
N THR A 938 -26.75 61.51 -32.99
CA THR A 938 -27.61 61.26 -34.17
C THR A 938 -27.10 61.72 -35.56
N ASP A 939 -26.92 60.76 -36.47
CA ASP A 939 -28.01 60.21 -37.30
C ASP A 939 -27.81 58.70 -37.50
#